data_AF-A0A9E1ZHE2-F1
#
_entry.id   AF-A0A9E1ZHE2-F1
#
_cell.length_a   1.000
_cell.length_b   1.000
_cell.length_c   1.000
_cell.angle_alpha   90.00
_cell.angle_beta   90.00
_cell.angle_gamma   90.00
#
_symmetry.space_group_name_H-M   'P 1'
#
loop_
_entity.id
_entity.type
_entity.pdbx_description
1 polymer ?
#
loop_
_entity_poly.entity_id
_entity_poly.type
_entity_poly.pdbx_seq_one_letter_code
_entity_poly.pdbx_strand_id
1 'polypeptide(L)'
;MAVLVLAAYLAGVAATHAQRGPSRIGQIGYVYPAGGQQGTTFRVTVGGLYLGGASQAIISGDGVEARVINYIKPMTQKQINECRTEYRELQKRKLAAKSWTPADEKLVDELKVKIAAFIRRPPAPAIVENVILEIKVESDAAIGDRDIRLKTPLGLTNPLVFQVGQYPEFSTELEKSRGEPSRGRAVNNNPPTAIPMITLPVIVNGQIMPGLSDKYQFHATEGQKLVVAVSARQLIPYLPDAVPGWFQATLALFDSEGKEVAYVDDYRFHPDPVLQYKIPKSDDYVIEIKDAIYRGRDDFVYRITIGELPFVTSIFPLGSRVGDNADVTVAGWNLPAVSLKPGLNGNEPGVYPVVASDKGTISNFVPFALDTLPECLELENRNKGDTQRVTTPIIVNGRIDYPGDWDTYSFKGKTHQQIVVEIIARKLNSPVDSVIRLTTEEGRQLAFNDDYEDKGAGLTTHHADSWLRYTLPEEGVYHVHVGDAQHQGGAGYAYRLRISPPRPDFGLRVVPSSITVRPGAKVPLTIYALRRDGFTGAIRLALKGCPEGFKLAGDSVPANKSQVKLTLEGVRSDQREPFALSVVGHAIIEGKQVIRQAVPAEDRMQAFLWRHLVPAREMEAVLVGKASGRLRRTGQLLRRLRALDRDGDDKLQRSEIPRAHRADIMKADANGDNVLDRRELENFFRNNPQALQLRL
;
A
#
# COMPACT_ATOMS: atom_id res chain seq x y z
N MET A 1 -0.56 -11.84 51.53
CA MET A 1 -0.89 -12.81 50.46
C MET A 1 -1.67 -12.19 49.27
N ALA A 2 -1.71 -10.86 49.10
CA ALA A 2 -2.34 -10.21 47.94
C ALA A 2 -1.38 -9.38 47.06
N VAL A 3 -0.10 -9.24 47.46
CA VAL A 3 0.90 -8.43 46.74
C VAL A 3 1.85 -9.29 45.90
N LEU A 4 1.96 -10.59 46.19
CA LEU A 4 2.84 -11.53 45.47
C LEU A 4 2.19 -12.18 44.23
N VAL A 5 0.87 -12.08 44.06
CA VAL A 5 0.15 -12.66 42.90
C VAL A 5 0.12 -11.68 41.70
N LEU A 6 0.24 -10.37 41.94
CA LEU A 6 0.24 -9.36 40.87
C LEU A 6 1.56 -9.28 40.10
N ALA A 7 2.69 -9.59 40.77
CA ALA A 7 4.01 -9.62 40.13
C ALA A 7 4.19 -10.85 39.19
N ALA A 8 3.51 -11.97 39.48
CA ALA A 8 3.56 -13.16 38.63
C ALA A 8 2.70 -13.02 37.36
N TYR A 9 1.64 -12.20 37.38
CA TYR A 9 0.79 -11.96 36.21
C TYR A 9 1.41 -10.96 35.22
N LEU A 10 2.22 -10.00 35.71
CA LEU A 10 2.97 -9.07 34.85
C LEU A 10 4.24 -9.70 34.24
N ALA A 11 4.78 -10.77 34.84
CA ALA A 11 5.90 -11.52 34.26
C ALA A 11 5.47 -12.60 33.23
N GLY A 12 4.20 -13.02 33.25
CA GLY A 12 3.66 -14.08 32.38
C GLY A 12 3.20 -13.62 30.98
N VAL A 13 3.07 -12.32 30.73
CA VAL A 13 2.66 -11.75 29.42
C VAL A 13 3.84 -11.16 28.64
N ALA A 14 5.02 -11.06 29.25
CA ALA A 14 6.25 -10.54 28.61
C ALA A 14 7.04 -11.61 27.83
N ALA A 15 6.63 -12.88 27.85
CA ALA A 15 7.32 -13.99 27.19
C ALA A 15 6.54 -14.49 25.97
N THR A 16 6.61 -13.76 24.85
CA THR A 16 6.55 -14.24 23.43
C THR A 16 6.44 -13.06 22.44
N HIS A 17 6.99 -11.90 22.77
CA HIS A 17 7.54 -11.00 21.75
C HIS A 17 9.05 -10.99 21.93
N ALA A 18 9.69 -12.11 21.58
CA ALA A 18 11.09 -12.06 21.20
C ALA A 18 11.16 -11.16 19.96
N GLN A 19 11.35 -9.85 20.19
CA GLN A 19 11.85 -8.90 19.21
C GLN A 19 13.18 -9.47 18.72
N ARG A 20 13.14 -10.29 17.67
CA ARG A 20 14.29 -10.43 16.78
C ARG A 20 14.64 -9.01 16.39
N GLY A 21 15.87 -8.58 16.68
CA GLY A 21 16.35 -7.23 16.40
C GLY A 21 16.00 -6.79 14.98
N PRO A 22 15.89 -5.47 14.72
CA PRO A 22 15.34 -4.94 13.47
C PRO A 22 15.99 -5.65 12.30
N SER A 23 15.13 -6.30 11.49
CA SER A 23 15.57 -6.84 10.22
C SER A 23 16.24 -5.70 9.48
N ARG A 24 17.55 -5.81 9.20
CA ARG A 24 18.31 -4.80 8.44
C ARG A 24 17.91 -4.81 6.95
N ILE A 25 16.63 -5.01 6.66
CA ILE A 25 16.06 -4.88 5.31
C ILE A 25 15.82 -3.39 5.09
N GLY A 26 16.01 -2.93 3.85
CA GLY A 26 15.72 -1.55 3.48
C GLY A 26 14.28 -1.17 3.84
N GLN A 27 14.09 0.07 4.28
CA GLN A 27 12.77 0.66 4.51
C GLN A 27 12.73 2.01 3.81
N ILE A 28 11.65 2.28 3.08
CA ILE A 28 11.39 3.58 2.47
C ILE A 28 10.27 4.27 3.27
N GLY A 29 10.50 5.55 3.59
CA GLY A 29 9.54 6.38 4.32
C GLY A 29 8.78 7.35 3.44
N TYR A 30 9.37 7.78 2.31
CA TYR A 30 8.71 8.65 1.34
C TYR A 30 9.24 8.47 -0.08
N VAL A 31 8.46 8.96 -1.04
CA VAL A 31 8.77 9.04 -2.46
C VAL A 31 8.37 10.43 -2.94
N TYR A 32 9.28 11.16 -3.58
CA TYR A 32 9.05 12.54 -4.00
C TYR A 32 9.68 12.85 -5.37
N PRO A 33 8.93 13.38 -6.35
CA PRO A 33 7.47 13.38 -6.44
C PRO A 33 6.86 11.99 -6.23
N ALA A 34 5.69 11.91 -5.60
CA ALA A 34 4.99 10.63 -5.35
C ALA A 34 4.18 10.14 -6.56
N GLY A 35 4.57 10.51 -7.77
CA GLY A 35 3.85 10.19 -9.00
C GLY A 35 4.32 11.02 -10.20
N GLY A 36 3.68 10.81 -11.35
CA GLY A 36 3.94 11.59 -12.55
C GLY A 36 2.89 11.43 -13.65
N GLN A 37 2.99 12.30 -14.65
CA GLN A 37 2.11 12.32 -15.82
C GLN A 37 2.48 11.22 -16.83
N GLN A 38 1.48 10.59 -17.44
CA GLN A 38 1.64 9.75 -18.63
C GLN A 38 2.49 10.42 -19.72
N GLY A 39 3.34 9.65 -20.39
CA GLY A 39 4.19 10.12 -21.49
C GLY A 39 5.39 10.98 -21.07
N THR A 40 5.73 11.03 -19.77
CA THR A 40 6.84 11.85 -19.26
C THR A 40 7.99 11.03 -18.69
N THR A 41 9.16 11.66 -18.60
CA THR A 41 10.34 11.12 -17.90
C THR A 41 10.85 12.18 -16.92
N PHE A 42 11.05 11.80 -15.67
CA PHE A 42 11.41 12.72 -14.59
C PHE A 42 12.21 12.02 -13.49
N ARG A 43 12.77 12.82 -12.57
CA ARG A 43 13.51 12.30 -11.42
C ARG A 43 12.63 12.16 -10.19
N VAL A 44 12.89 11.13 -9.41
CA VAL A 44 12.23 10.87 -8.12
C VAL A 44 13.27 10.57 -7.05
N THR A 45 13.13 11.19 -5.89
CA THR A 45 13.87 10.92 -4.67
C THR A 45 13.07 9.96 -3.79
N VAL A 46 13.69 8.84 -3.42
CA VAL A 46 13.13 7.87 -2.47
C VAL A 46 13.96 7.93 -1.20
N GLY A 47 13.35 8.36 -0.10
CA GLY A 47 14.03 8.50 1.19
C GLY A 47 13.68 7.37 2.16
N GLY A 48 14.67 6.95 2.95
CA GLY A 48 14.54 5.78 3.82
C GLY A 48 15.81 5.44 4.61
N LEU A 49 15.91 4.18 5.02
CA LEU A 49 17.03 3.64 5.78
C LEU A 49 17.46 2.28 5.21
N TYR A 50 18.78 2.03 5.24
CA TYR A 50 19.40 0.82 4.68
C TYR A 50 19.16 0.65 3.17
N LEU A 51 19.22 1.75 2.42
CA LEU A 51 19.01 1.78 0.97
C LEU A 51 20.32 1.58 0.17
N GLY A 52 21.45 1.48 0.86
CA GLY A 52 22.76 1.29 0.25
C GLY A 52 22.82 0.11 -0.72
N GLY A 53 23.29 0.39 -1.94
CA GLY A 53 23.38 -0.61 -3.01
C GLY A 53 22.07 -0.90 -3.73
N ALA A 54 21.05 -0.06 -3.59
CA ALA A 54 19.84 -0.11 -4.41
C ALA A 54 20.21 -0.27 -5.89
N SER A 55 19.61 -1.28 -6.52
CA SER A 55 19.97 -1.74 -7.87
C SER A 55 18.82 -1.65 -8.86
N GLN A 56 17.59 -1.61 -8.36
CA GLN A 56 16.37 -1.55 -9.16
C GLN A 56 15.26 -0.87 -8.33
N ALA A 57 14.37 -0.17 -9.01
CA ALA A 57 13.07 0.25 -8.49
C ALA A 57 11.98 -0.54 -9.22
N ILE A 58 10.99 -1.01 -8.48
CA ILE A 58 9.90 -1.85 -8.98
C ILE A 58 8.61 -1.09 -8.73
N ILE A 59 7.83 -0.88 -9.78
CA ILE A 59 6.56 -0.18 -9.72
C ILE A 59 5.50 -1.17 -10.22
N SER A 60 4.45 -1.39 -9.43
CA SER A 60 3.39 -2.35 -9.76
C SER A 60 2.64 -1.95 -11.04
N GLY A 61 2.11 -2.93 -11.77
CA GLY A 61 1.40 -2.70 -13.04
C GLY A 61 2.33 -2.34 -14.21
N ASP A 62 1.77 -2.28 -15.40
CA ASP A 62 2.53 -2.07 -16.63
C ASP A 62 2.69 -0.58 -16.98
N GLY A 63 3.61 -0.28 -17.91
CA GLY A 63 3.78 1.05 -18.50
C GLY A 63 4.62 2.04 -17.69
N VAL A 64 5.32 1.59 -16.64
CA VAL A 64 6.23 2.44 -15.86
C VAL A 64 7.60 1.78 -15.73
N GLU A 65 8.63 2.46 -16.21
CA GLU A 65 10.02 2.04 -16.10
C GLU A 65 10.76 2.91 -15.09
N ALA A 66 11.61 2.31 -14.26
CA ALA A 66 12.38 3.05 -13.27
C ALA A 66 13.85 2.59 -13.22
N ARG A 67 14.77 3.55 -13.20
CA ARG A 67 16.21 3.33 -13.18
C ARG A 67 16.85 4.04 -11.99
N VAL A 68 17.71 3.33 -11.26
CA VAL A 68 18.50 3.94 -10.18
C VAL A 68 19.63 4.79 -10.78
N ILE A 69 19.66 6.07 -10.39
CA ILE A 69 20.64 7.06 -10.86
C ILE A 69 21.73 7.29 -9.82
N ASN A 70 21.33 7.46 -8.56
CA ASN A 70 22.25 7.83 -7.50
C ASN A 70 21.80 7.30 -6.13
N TYR A 71 22.74 7.19 -5.21
CA TYR A 71 22.49 6.87 -3.81
C TYR A 71 23.27 7.85 -2.93
N ILE A 72 22.57 8.45 -1.97
CA ILE A 72 23.11 9.48 -1.09
C ILE A 72 22.94 9.03 0.35
N LYS A 73 24.07 8.90 1.04
CA LYS A 73 24.13 8.57 2.47
C LYS A 73 24.78 9.73 3.21
N PRO A 74 24.20 10.20 4.34
CA PRO A 74 24.83 11.20 5.18
C PRO A 74 26.19 10.74 5.67
N MET A 75 27.13 11.68 5.74
CA MET A 75 28.47 11.40 6.23
C MET A 75 28.47 11.00 7.71
N THR A 76 29.34 10.08 8.06
CA THR A 76 29.62 9.72 9.46
C THR A 76 30.43 10.81 10.16
N GLN A 77 30.45 10.80 11.50
CA GLN A 77 31.27 11.71 12.31
C GLN A 77 32.77 11.63 11.96
N LYS A 78 33.26 10.46 11.53
CA LYS A 78 34.64 10.27 11.07
C LYS A 78 34.88 10.99 9.74
N GLN A 79 34.03 10.74 8.74
CA GLN A 79 34.14 11.34 7.41
C GLN A 79 34.05 12.86 7.43
N ILE A 80 33.18 13.44 8.29
CA ILE A 80 33.12 14.89 8.44
C ILE A 80 34.39 15.46 9.10
N ASN A 81 35.00 14.75 10.05
CA ASN A 81 36.26 15.18 10.67
C ASN A 81 37.41 15.15 9.65
N GLU A 82 37.42 14.18 8.74
CA GLU A 82 38.34 14.10 7.60
C GLU A 82 38.12 15.30 6.66
N CYS A 83 36.88 15.57 6.24
CA CYS A 83 36.55 16.74 5.40
C CYS A 83 36.98 18.07 6.04
N ARG A 84 36.77 18.23 7.36
CA ARG A 84 37.19 19.43 8.11
C ARG A 84 38.70 19.57 8.20
N THR A 85 39.43 18.46 8.21
CA THR A 85 40.89 18.45 8.21
C THR A 85 41.42 18.82 6.83
N GLU A 86 40.90 18.19 5.79
CA GLU A 86 41.25 18.48 4.40
C GLU A 86 40.94 19.94 4.03
N TYR A 87 39.77 20.46 4.42
CA TYR A 87 39.42 21.86 4.23
C TYR A 87 40.44 22.80 4.90
N ARG A 88 40.87 22.49 6.14
CA ARG A 88 41.88 23.29 6.86
C ARG A 88 43.24 23.26 6.16
N GLU A 89 43.67 22.11 5.68
CA GLU A 89 44.94 21.98 4.94
C GLU A 89 44.90 22.71 3.59
N LEU A 90 43.77 22.64 2.87
CA LEU A 90 43.57 23.42 1.64
C LEU A 90 43.59 24.92 1.89
N GLN A 91 42.97 25.41 2.97
CA GLN A 91 43.03 26.82 3.35
C GLN A 91 44.46 27.27 3.69
N LYS A 92 45.24 26.45 4.43
CA LYS A 92 46.65 26.72 4.69
C LYS A 92 47.47 26.77 3.40
N ARG A 93 47.23 25.84 2.47
CA ARG A 93 47.91 25.81 1.16
C ARG A 93 47.55 27.02 0.31
N LYS A 94 46.30 27.49 0.36
CA LYS A 94 45.85 28.73 -0.28
C LYS A 94 46.62 29.94 0.24
N LEU A 95 46.77 30.04 1.56
CA LEU A 95 47.52 31.12 2.23
C LEU A 95 49.02 31.07 1.96
N ALA A 96 49.59 29.87 1.74
CA ALA A 96 51.01 29.67 1.46
C ALA A 96 51.42 29.94 -0.02
N ALA A 97 50.49 30.35 -0.88
CA ALA A 97 50.68 30.91 -2.23
C ALA A 97 51.55 30.10 -3.24
N LYS A 98 51.73 28.79 -3.08
CA LYS A 98 52.66 28.02 -3.95
C LYS A 98 52.07 27.31 -5.17
N SER A 99 50.76 27.06 -5.24
CA SER A 99 50.11 26.41 -6.41
C SER A 99 48.61 26.28 -6.17
N TRP A 100 47.83 27.32 -6.46
CA TRP A 100 46.37 27.30 -6.32
C TRP A 100 45.71 27.14 -7.69
N THR A 101 44.88 26.13 -7.88
CA THR A 101 44.25 25.80 -9.16
C THR A 101 42.73 25.92 -9.10
N PRO A 102 42.03 26.05 -10.24
CA PRO A 102 40.57 25.98 -10.29
C PRO A 102 39.99 24.68 -9.71
N ALA A 103 40.74 23.57 -9.77
CA ALA A 103 40.35 22.31 -9.16
C ALA A 103 40.34 22.40 -7.63
N ASP A 104 41.27 23.17 -7.05
CA ASP A 104 41.34 23.40 -5.60
C ASP A 104 40.20 24.28 -5.10
N GLU A 105 39.77 25.26 -5.90
CA GLU A 105 38.56 26.06 -5.63
C GLU A 105 37.33 25.18 -5.61
N LYS A 106 37.15 24.35 -6.63
CA LYS A 106 36.05 23.39 -6.70
C LYS A 106 36.05 22.44 -5.50
N LEU A 107 37.21 21.91 -5.11
CA LEU A 107 37.33 21.03 -3.94
C LEU A 107 36.99 21.76 -2.64
N VAL A 108 37.43 23.01 -2.48
CA VAL A 108 37.05 23.84 -1.32
C VAL A 108 35.55 24.06 -1.25
N ASP A 109 34.91 24.35 -2.36
CA ASP A 109 33.46 24.55 -2.41
C ASP A 109 32.72 23.24 -2.11
N GLU A 110 33.15 22.12 -2.68
CA GLU A 110 32.62 20.78 -2.37
C GLU A 110 32.76 20.42 -0.88
N LEU A 111 33.90 20.74 -0.25
CA LEU A 111 34.11 20.50 1.17
C LEU A 111 33.24 21.41 2.04
N LYS A 112 33.08 22.69 1.68
CA LYS A 112 32.17 23.61 2.37
C LYS A 112 30.73 23.08 2.33
N VAL A 113 30.26 22.63 1.17
CA VAL A 113 28.96 21.98 1.00
C VAL A 113 28.80 20.82 1.96
N LYS A 114 29.73 19.85 1.91
CA LYS A 114 29.71 18.65 2.72
C LYS A 114 29.69 19.00 4.21
N ILE A 115 30.51 19.98 4.62
CA ILE A 115 30.60 20.41 6.00
C ILE A 115 29.31 21.09 6.47
N ALA A 116 28.71 21.94 5.65
CA ALA A 116 27.47 22.64 5.96
C ALA A 116 26.26 21.69 6.01
N ALA A 117 26.22 20.67 5.15
CA ALA A 117 25.14 19.69 5.10
C ALA A 117 25.19 18.64 6.24
N PHE A 118 26.27 18.60 7.04
CA PHE A 118 26.41 17.59 8.10
C PHE A 118 25.53 17.91 9.31
N ILE A 119 24.60 17.00 9.61
CA ILE A 119 23.76 17.03 10.80
C ILE A 119 24.20 15.89 11.74
N ARG A 120 24.74 16.24 12.91
CA ARG A 120 25.26 15.25 13.89
C ARG A 120 24.19 14.29 14.39
N ARG A 121 22.96 14.79 14.58
CA ARG A 121 21.79 14.03 15.01
C ARG A 121 20.62 14.44 14.12
N PRO A 122 20.37 13.71 13.01
CA PRO A 122 19.27 14.04 12.13
C PRO A 122 17.94 13.90 12.89
N PRO A 123 16.97 14.81 12.66
CA PRO A 123 15.70 14.80 13.37
C PRO A 123 14.88 13.53 13.07
N ALA A 124 15.07 12.93 11.88
CA ALA A 124 14.37 11.72 11.45
C ALA A 124 15.33 10.64 10.94
N PRO A 125 15.97 9.87 11.83
CA PRO A 125 16.95 8.84 11.47
C PRO A 125 16.43 7.75 10.52
N ALA A 126 15.12 7.54 10.45
CA ALA A 126 14.48 6.51 9.63
C ALA A 126 14.43 6.83 8.12
N ILE A 127 14.69 8.08 7.71
CA ILE A 127 14.56 8.55 6.32
C ILE A 127 15.80 9.33 5.83
N VAL A 128 16.96 9.05 6.43
CA VAL A 128 18.18 9.84 6.21
C VAL A 128 18.95 9.48 4.95
N GLU A 129 18.70 8.32 4.35
CA GLU A 129 19.33 7.88 3.10
C GLU A 129 18.38 8.14 1.93
N ASN A 130 18.92 8.59 0.80
CA ASN A 130 18.15 8.86 -0.41
C ASN A 130 18.64 8.03 -1.59
N VAL A 131 17.72 7.55 -2.42
CA VAL A 131 17.98 6.97 -3.74
C VAL A 131 17.31 7.85 -4.77
N ILE A 132 18.07 8.30 -5.78
CA ILE A 132 17.54 9.07 -6.90
C ILE A 132 17.24 8.12 -8.04
N LEU A 133 16.03 8.18 -8.54
CA LEU A 133 15.51 7.42 -9.66
C LEU A 133 15.26 8.34 -10.86
N GLU A 134 15.34 7.78 -12.04
CA GLU A 134 14.72 8.31 -13.25
C GLU A 134 13.55 7.38 -13.57
N ILE A 135 12.36 7.96 -13.70
CA ILE A 135 11.13 7.23 -13.99
C ILE A 135 10.61 7.69 -15.34
N LYS A 136 10.27 6.73 -16.19
CA LYS A 136 9.56 6.93 -17.45
C LYS A 136 8.17 6.34 -17.31
N VAL A 137 7.15 7.13 -17.61
CA VAL A 137 5.75 6.70 -17.65
C VAL A 137 5.31 6.70 -19.10
N GLU A 138 4.87 5.56 -19.60
CA GLU A 138 4.34 5.47 -20.97
C GLU A 138 3.04 6.25 -21.12
N SER A 139 2.71 6.66 -22.35
CA SER A 139 1.52 7.46 -22.63
C SER A 139 0.19 6.73 -22.37
N ASP A 140 0.21 5.39 -22.38
CA ASP A 140 -0.94 4.51 -22.17
C ASP A 140 -0.91 3.77 -20.83
N ALA A 141 0.07 4.06 -19.97
CA ALA A 141 0.17 3.48 -18.64
C ALA A 141 -1.11 3.76 -17.83
N ALA A 142 -1.77 2.73 -17.28
CA ALA A 142 -3.09 2.92 -16.67
C ALA A 142 -3.05 3.97 -15.53
N ILE A 143 -4.03 4.88 -15.48
CA ILE A 143 -4.07 5.94 -14.46
C ILE A 143 -4.38 5.33 -13.08
N GLY A 144 -3.82 5.93 -12.03
CA GLY A 144 -4.13 5.62 -10.65
C GLY A 144 -2.91 5.24 -9.81
N ASP A 145 -3.20 4.95 -8.55
CA ASP A 145 -2.21 4.56 -7.56
C ASP A 145 -1.48 3.26 -7.98
N ARG A 146 -0.20 3.16 -7.61
CA ARG A 146 0.76 2.04 -7.77
C ARG A 146 1.55 1.84 -6.49
N ASP A 147 2.18 0.68 -6.35
CA ASP A 147 3.17 0.42 -5.31
C ASP A 147 4.58 0.60 -5.89
N ILE A 148 5.45 1.32 -5.20
CA ILE A 148 6.88 1.40 -5.52
C ILE A 148 7.73 0.74 -4.42
N ARG A 149 8.72 -0.05 -4.83
CA ARG A 149 9.70 -0.74 -3.98
C ARG A 149 11.11 -0.53 -4.52
N LEU A 150 12.12 -0.62 -3.64
CA LEU A 150 13.52 -0.71 -4.05
C LEU A 150 14.08 -2.10 -3.78
N LYS A 151 14.88 -2.62 -4.71
CA LYS A 151 15.70 -3.82 -4.55
C LYS A 151 17.10 -3.44 -4.11
N THR A 152 17.47 -3.85 -2.90
CA THR A 152 18.79 -3.64 -2.30
C THR A 152 19.53 -4.98 -2.14
N PRO A 153 20.83 -5.00 -1.82
CA PRO A 153 21.55 -6.23 -1.50
C PRO A 153 21.02 -6.91 -0.23
N LEU A 154 20.23 -6.18 0.57
CA LEU A 154 19.61 -6.65 1.81
C LEU A 154 18.20 -7.19 1.59
N GLY A 155 17.58 -6.98 0.42
CA GLY A 155 16.21 -7.39 0.11
C GLY A 155 15.37 -6.31 -0.57
N LEU A 156 14.06 -6.56 -0.65
CA LEU A 156 13.06 -5.58 -1.08
C LEU A 156 12.65 -4.68 0.10
N THR A 157 12.43 -3.40 -0.18
CA THR A 157 11.83 -2.48 0.79
C THR A 157 10.33 -2.74 0.96
N ASN A 158 9.72 -2.16 1.99
CA ASN A 158 8.26 -1.99 2.02
C ASN A 158 7.77 -1.23 0.78
N PRO A 159 6.50 -1.40 0.36
CA PRO A 159 5.90 -0.55 -0.65
C PRO A 159 5.52 0.83 -0.09
N LEU A 160 5.52 1.82 -0.98
CA LEU A 160 4.83 3.09 -0.82
C LEU A 160 3.98 3.39 -2.06
N VAL A 161 3.03 4.32 -1.93
CA VAL A 161 2.16 4.71 -3.04
C VAL A 161 2.92 5.59 -4.04
N PHE A 162 2.74 5.30 -5.32
CA PHE A 162 3.19 6.11 -6.45
C PHE A 162 2.01 6.30 -7.41
N GLN A 163 1.76 7.51 -7.90
CA GLN A 163 0.56 7.78 -8.71
C GLN A 163 0.92 8.00 -10.19
N VAL A 164 0.22 7.32 -11.09
CA VAL A 164 0.23 7.67 -12.52
C VAL A 164 -0.97 8.57 -12.79
N GLY A 165 -0.73 9.76 -13.34
CA GLY A 165 -1.75 10.78 -13.60
C GLY A 165 -1.80 11.26 -15.05
N GLN A 166 -2.83 12.03 -15.39
CA GLN A 166 -3.08 12.56 -16.75
C GLN A 166 -2.76 14.04 -16.92
N TYR A 167 -2.55 14.78 -15.82
CA TYR A 167 -2.38 16.23 -15.85
C TYR A 167 -0.90 16.65 -15.77
N PRO A 168 -0.55 17.84 -16.30
CA PRO A 168 0.78 18.42 -16.16
C PRO A 168 1.26 18.48 -14.71
N GLU A 169 2.53 18.18 -14.48
CA GLU A 169 3.13 18.14 -13.14
C GLU A 169 3.95 19.42 -12.87
N PHE A 170 3.85 19.96 -11.66
CA PHE A 170 4.61 21.12 -11.19
C PHE A 170 5.33 20.84 -9.87
N SER A 171 6.57 21.29 -9.78
CA SER A 171 7.39 21.35 -8.56
C SER A 171 8.25 22.61 -8.63
N THR A 172 8.44 23.28 -7.49
CA THR A 172 9.33 24.44 -7.42
C THR A 172 10.79 24.02 -7.65
N GLU A 173 11.66 24.96 -8.06
CA GLU A 173 13.09 24.68 -8.20
C GLU A 173 13.73 24.27 -6.86
N LEU A 174 13.24 24.81 -5.74
CA LEU A 174 13.65 24.38 -4.42
C LEU A 174 13.36 22.89 -4.24
N GLU A 175 12.13 22.47 -4.49
CA GLU A 175 11.74 21.06 -4.36
C GLU A 175 12.47 20.15 -5.35
N LYS A 176 12.66 20.56 -6.61
CA LYS A 176 13.44 19.81 -7.61
C LYS A 176 14.89 19.59 -7.18
N SER A 177 15.45 20.54 -6.42
CA SER A 177 16.81 20.44 -5.88
C SER A 177 16.92 19.65 -4.57
N ARG A 178 15.80 19.35 -3.90
CA ARG A 178 15.80 18.54 -2.67
C ARG A 178 16.15 17.10 -2.99
N GLY A 179 17.10 16.56 -2.21
CA GLY A 179 17.66 15.24 -2.42
C GLY A 179 18.98 15.22 -3.20
N GLU A 180 19.40 16.31 -3.85
CA GLU A 180 20.76 16.44 -4.40
C GLU A 180 21.74 17.00 -3.34
N PRO A 181 23.04 16.66 -3.38
CA PRO A 181 24.04 17.32 -2.54
C PRO A 181 24.06 18.82 -2.88
N SER A 182 23.53 19.65 -1.99
CA SER A 182 23.26 21.07 -2.24
C SER A 182 24.54 21.80 -2.66
N ARG A 183 24.63 22.36 -3.87
CA ARG A 183 25.74 23.24 -4.25
C ARG A 183 25.72 24.51 -3.39
N GLY A 184 26.36 24.50 -2.22
CA GLY A 184 26.80 25.68 -1.48
C GLY A 184 25.73 26.51 -0.77
N ARG A 185 24.45 26.19 -0.88
CA ARG A 185 23.40 26.81 -0.08
C ARG A 185 22.97 25.85 1.01
N ALA A 186 23.15 26.24 2.27
CA ALA A 186 22.27 25.75 3.32
C ALA A 186 20.84 25.83 2.75
N VAL A 187 20.08 24.74 2.78
CA VAL A 187 18.67 24.77 2.39
C VAL A 187 18.04 25.82 3.29
N ASN A 188 17.85 27.01 2.73
CA ASN A 188 17.31 28.12 3.48
C ASN A 188 15.83 27.75 3.58
N ASN A 189 15.39 27.29 4.75
CA ASN A 189 13.97 27.08 5.02
C ASN A 189 13.19 28.40 5.06
N ASN A 190 13.80 29.51 4.63
CA ASN A 190 13.11 30.77 4.42
C ASN A 190 12.15 30.59 3.25
N PRO A 191 10.86 30.94 3.41
CA PRO A 191 9.90 30.86 2.32
C PRO A 191 10.39 31.67 1.12
N PRO A 192 10.16 31.21 -0.12
CA PRO A 192 10.48 31.99 -1.30
C PRO A 192 9.82 33.36 -1.23
N THR A 193 10.54 34.41 -1.62
CA THR A 193 10.06 35.81 -1.53
C THR A 193 8.90 36.10 -2.48
N ALA A 194 8.69 35.26 -3.50
CA ALA A 194 7.60 35.35 -4.46
C ALA A 194 6.82 34.03 -4.50
N ILE A 195 5.49 34.14 -4.58
CA ILE A 195 4.59 32.99 -4.72
C ILE A 195 4.68 32.49 -6.18
N PRO A 196 4.97 31.20 -6.42
CA PRO A 196 5.05 30.66 -7.78
C PRO A 196 3.70 30.70 -8.49
N MET A 197 3.69 31.23 -9.72
CA MET A 197 2.55 31.17 -10.63
C MET A 197 2.47 29.78 -11.29
N ILE A 198 1.28 29.16 -11.28
CA ILE A 198 0.99 27.86 -11.92
C ILE A 198 -0.14 28.01 -12.94
N THR A 199 -0.17 27.11 -13.93
CA THR A 199 -1.19 27.08 -14.99
C THR A 199 -2.11 25.89 -14.81
N LEU A 200 -3.42 26.11 -14.81
CA LEU A 200 -4.41 25.04 -14.64
C LEU A 200 -4.80 24.38 -15.99
N PRO A 201 -5.12 23.08 -16.02
CA PRO A 201 -5.06 22.13 -14.90
C PRO A 201 -3.64 21.64 -14.62
N VAL A 202 -3.36 21.31 -13.35
CA VAL A 202 -2.02 20.91 -12.90
C VAL A 202 -2.08 20.00 -11.68
N ILE A 203 -1.07 19.14 -11.53
CA ILE A 203 -0.73 18.46 -10.29
C ILE A 203 0.52 19.12 -9.69
N VAL A 204 0.37 19.70 -8.51
CA VAL A 204 1.47 20.31 -7.75
C VAL A 204 2.04 19.28 -6.77
N ASN A 205 3.35 19.05 -6.80
CA ASN A 205 4.06 18.14 -5.89
C ASN A 205 4.91 18.94 -4.91
N GLY A 206 4.77 18.68 -3.61
CA GLY A 206 5.65 19.29 -2.60
C GLY A 206 5.84 18.45 -1.34
N GLN A 207 6.66 18.99 -0.44
CA GLN A 207 6.96 18.44 0.88
C GLN A 207 6.89 19.57 1.92
N ILE A 208 6.00 19.44 2.91
CA ILE A 208 5.91 20.44 3.98
C ILE A 208 7.08 20.29 4.94
N MET A 209 7.85 21.36 5.13
CA MET A 209 8.92 21.43 6.12
C MET A 209 8.42 22.03 7.45
N PRO A 210 9.14 21.80 8.57
CA PRO A 210 8.71 22.29 9.88
C PRO A 210 8.44 23.79 9.92
N GLY A 211 7.28 24.17 10.46
CA GLY A 211 6.87 25.57 10.58
C GLY A 211 6.46 26.26 9.29
N LEU A 212 6.51 25.59 8.13
CA LEU A 212 6.23 26.19 6.83
C LEU A 212 4.82 25.87 6.31
N SER A 213 4.38 26.70 5.37
CA SER A 213 3.28 26.45 4.44
C SER A 213 3.78 26.69 3.02
N ASP A 214 3.19 25.99 2.05
CA ASP A 214 3.47 26.21 0.63
C ASP A 214 2.29 26.95 -0.01
N LYS A 215 2.62 27.93 -0.86
CA LYS A 215 1.63 28.76 -1.57
C LYS A 215 1.86 28.70 -3.07
N TYR A 216 0.77 28.70 -3.84
CA TYR A 216 0.80 28.73 -5.29
C TYR A 216 -0.26 29.68 -5.82
N GLN A 217 0.11 30.54 -6.76
CA GLN A 217 -0.78 31.51 -7.39
C GLN A 217 -1.25 30.99 -8.74
N PHE A 218 -2.50 31.21 -9.10
CA PHE A 218 -3.04 30.88 -10.42
C PHE A 218 -4.11 31.89 -10.82
N HIS A 219 -4.30 32.02 -12.13
CA HIS A 219 -5.39 32.81 -12.69
C HIS A 219 -6.67 31.97 -12.77
N ALA A 220 -7.82 32.54 -12.39
CA ALA A 220 -9.12 31.91 -12.52
C ALA A 220 -10.16 32.88 -13.08
N THR A 221 -11.17 32.35 -13.77
CA THR A 221 -12.22 33.16 -14.41
C THR A 221 -13.56 33.07 -13.67
N GLU A 222 -14.34 34.15 -13.68
CA GLU A 222 -15.69 34.19 -13.11
C GLU A 222 -16.54 33.00 -13.60
N GLY A 223 -17.23 32.35 -12.68
CA GLY A 223 -18.10 31.21 -12.94
C GLY A 223 -17.40 29.86 -13.03
N GLN A 224 -16.06 29.83 -13.15
CA GLN A 224 -15.26 28.61 -13.20
C GLN A 224 -15.51 27.74 -11.96
N LYS A 225 -15.70 26.44 -12.18
CA LYS A 225 -15.96 25.45 -11.12
C LYS A 225 -14.68 24.76 -10.71
N LEU A 226 -13.92 25.37 -9.80
CA LEU A 226 -12.63 24.88 -9.35
C LEU A 226 -12.76 23.64 -8.45
N VAL A 227 -11.93 22.63 -8.72
CA VAL A 227 -11.67 21.48 -7.86
C VAL A 227 -10.19 21.49 -7.48
N VAL A 228 -9.92 21.36 -6.18
CA VAL A 228 -8.58 21.24 -5.60
C VAL A 228 -8.58 19.99 -4.71
N ALA A 229 -7.95 18.90 -5.16
CA ALA A 229 -7.94 17.63 -4.45
C ALA A 229 -6.52 17.27 -4.01
N VAL A 230 -6.31 17.09 -2.70
CA VAL A 230 -5.03 16.70 -2.12
C VAL A 230 -4.94 15.18 -2.03
N SER A 231 -3.76 14.65 -2.32
CA SER A 231 -3.31 13.33 -1.88
C SER A 231 -2.12 13.54 -0.95
N ALA A 232 -2.28 13.23 0.34
CA ALA A 232 -1.24 13.32 1.35
C ALA A 232 -1.21 12.02 2.18
N ARG A 233 -2.22 11.81 3.03
CA ARG A 233 -2.45 10.54 3.72
C ARG A 233 -2.64 9.38 2.73
N GLN A 234 -3.25 9.61 1.57
CA GLN A 234 -3.32 8.59 0.53
C GLN A 234 -1.93 8.12 0.06
N LEU A 235 -0.94 9.02 0.04
CA LEU A 235 0.43 8.69 -0.37
C LEU A 235 1.18 7.95 0.73
N ILE A 236 1.05 8.43 1.97
CA ILE A 236 1.69 7.87 3.16
C ILE A 236 0.62 7.70 4.26
N PRO A 237 -0.06 6.53 4.31
CA PRO A 237 -1.23 6.32 5.17
C PRO A 237 -1.01 6.54 6.66
N TYR A 238 0.17 6.09 7.15
CA TYR A 238 0.52 6.22 8.56
C TYR A 238 1.99 6.59 8.75
N LEU A 239 2.20 7.60 9.59
CA LEU A 239 3.46 8.06 10.14
C LEU A 239 3.53 7.66 11.62
N PRO A 240 4.44 6.73 12.00
CA PRO A 240 4.47 6.15 13.34
C PRO A 240 4.85 7.12 14.46
N ASP A 241 5.58 8.18 14.11
CA ASP A 241 6.19 9.15 15.02
C ASP A 241 5.62 10.57 14.86
N ALA A 242 4.46 10.69 14.20
CA ALA A 242 3.71 11.94 14.07
C ALA A 242 2.35 11.82 14.80
N VAL A 243 1.82 12.90 15.38
CA VAL A 243 0.48 12.93 15.99
C VAL A 243 -0.32 14.07 15.37
N PRO A 244 -1.50 13.84 14.74
CA PRO A 244 -2.06 12.52 14.41
C PRO A 244 -1.10 11.71 13.53
N GLY A 245 -1.27 10.39 13.49
CA GLY A 245 -0.36 9.43 12.86
C GLY A 245 -0.27 9.48 11.34
N TRP A 246 -0.34 10.67 10.73
CA TRP A 246 -0.28 10.98 9.30
C TRP A 246 -0.06 12.49 9.11
N PHE A 247 0.17 12.93 7.88
CA PHE A 247 0.16 14.33 7.49
C PHE A 247 -1.30 14.85 7.47
N GLN A 248 -1.67 15.71 8.42
CA GLN A 248 -3.00 16.32 8.50
C GLN A 248 -2.99 17.59 7.65
N ALA A 249 -3.18 17.42 6.34
CA ALA A 249 -3.14 18.51 5.39
C ALA A 249 -4.37 19.42 5.54
N THR A 250 -4.17 20.73 5.38
CA THR A 250 -5.26 21.70 5.25
C THR A 250 -5.05 22.58 4.03
N LEU A 251 -6.15 23.04 3.43
CA LEU A 251 -6.17 23.94 2.29
C LEU A 251 -6.88 25.25 2.65
N ALA A 252 -6.31 26.35 2.20
CA ALA A 252 -6.97 27.66 2.19
C ALA A 252 -6.83 28.29 0.80
N LEU A 253 -7.92 28.88 0.30
CA LEU A 253 -7.96 29.65 -0.94
C LEU A 253 -8.09 31.12 -0.60
N PHE A 254 -7.22 31.95 -1.18
CA PHE A 254 -7.21 33.39 -1.00
C PHE A 254 -7.48 34.09 -2.34
N ASP A 255 -8.20 35.20 -2.29
CA ASP A 255 -8.34 36.11 -3.43
C ASP A 255 -7.11 37.02 -3.61
N SER A 256 -7.15 37.87 -4.64
CA SER A 256 -6.08 38.80 -5.00
C SER A 256 -5.81 39.88 -3.93
N GLU A 257 -6.76 40.13 -3.03
CA GLU A 257 -6.61 41.05 -1.89
C GLU A 257 -6.01 40.34 -0.66
N GLY A 258 -5.77 39.04 -0.74
CA GLY A 258 -5.23 38.22 0.34
C GLY A 258 -6.28 37.80 1.37
N LYS A 259 -7.57 37.93 1.06
CA LYS A 259 -8.66 37.46 1.92
C LYS A 259 -8.91 35.97 1.68
N GLU A 260 -9.01 35.21 2.77
CA GLU A 260 -9.42 33.81 2.70
C GLU A 260 -10.89 33.71 2.25
N VAL A 261 -11.13 33.01 1.15
CA VAL A 261 -12.45 32.83 0.55
C VAL A 261 -12.99 31.40 0.69
N ALA A 262 -12.13 30.43 1.01
CA ALA A 262 -12.51 29.06 1.34
C ALA A 262 -11.41 28.36 2.15
N TYR A 263 -11.81 27.44 3.04
CA TYR A 263 -10.93 26.61 3.86
C TYR A 263 -11.50 25.19 3.96
N VAL A 264 -10.62 24.18 3.99
CA VAL A 264 -11.00 22.79 4.22
C VAL A 264 -9.81 21.99 4.78
N ASP A 265 -10.05 21.07 5.71
CA ASP A 265 -9.05 20.22 6.37
C ASP A 265 -9.31 18.72 6.26
N ASP A 266 -10.41 18.33 5.61
CA ASP A 266 -10.75 16.95 5.26
C ASP A 266 -11.70 16.87 4.06
N TYR A 267 -12.04 15.68 3.62
CA TYR A 267 -13.17 15.45 2.72
C TYR A 267 -14.07 14.37 3.30
N ARG A 268 -15.14 14.80 3.97
CA ARG A 268 -16.09 13.97 4.73
C ARG A 268 -15.43 13.31 5.93
N PHE A 269 -14.73 12.20 5.68
CA PHE A 269 -14.05 11.41 6.68
C PHE A 269 -12.65 10.99 6.23
N HIS A 270 -12.29 11.36 4.99
CA HIS A 270 -10.95 11.22 4.47
C HIS A 270 -10.12 12.41 4.96
N PRO A 271 -8.99 12.20 5.66
CA PRO A 271 -8.14 13.30 6.12
C PRO A 271 -7.47 14.12 5.01
N ASP A 272 -7.59 13.68 3.76
CA ASP A 272 -7.06 14.40 2.60
C ASP A 272 -8.13 15.39 2.09
N PRO A 273 -7.87 16.70 2.15
CA PRO A 273 -8.87 17.71 1.83
C PRO A 273 -9.20 17.79 0.34
N VAL A 274 -10.48 18.09 0.06
CA VAL A 274 -10.96 18.42 -1.29
C VAL A 274 -11.76 19.71 -1.22
N LEU A 275 -11.27 20.75 -1.88
CA LEU A 275 -11.94 22.05 -1.98
C LEU A 275 -12.66 22.14 -3.34
N GLN A 276 -13.94 22.49 -3.29
CA GLN A 276 -14.79 22.73 -4.46
C GLN A 276 -15.32 24.16 -4.35
N TYR A 277 -15.01 25.02 -5.33
CA TYR A 277 -15.31 26.44 -5.22
C TYR A 277 -15.70 27.02 -6.58
N LYS A 278 -16.83 27.74 -6.62
CA LYS A 278 -17.25 28.48 -7.81
C LYS A 278 -16.63 29.88 -7.75
N ILE A 279 -15.76 30.18 -8.70
CA ILE A 279 -15.02 31.44 -8.75
C ILE A 279 -16.01 32.61 -8.94
N PRO A 280 -16.07 33.56 -7.99
CA PRO A 280 -17.04 34.66 -8.06
C PRO A 280 -16.60 35.81 -8.97
N LYS A 281 -15.30 35.92 -9.27
CA LYS A 281 -14.73 37.03 -10.05
C LYS A 281 -13.46 36.55 -10.77
N SER A 282 -13.27 36.97 -12.01
CA SER A 282 -12.01 36.74 -12.73
C SER A 282 -10.87 37.53 -12.07
N ASP A 283 -9.88 36.83 -11.53
CA ASP A 283 -8.75 37.42 -10.82
C ASP A 283 -7.65 36.36 -10.58
N ASP A 284 -6.56 36.78 -9.96
CA ASP A 284 -5.57 35.85 -9.43
C ASP A 284 -5.98 35.35 -8.03
N TYR A 285 -5.78 34.06 -7.80
CA TYR A 285 -6.05 33.38 -6.55
C TYR A 285 -4.80 32.68 -6.04
N VAL A 286 -4.72 32.48 -4.73
CA VAL A 286 -3.62 31.75 -4.09
C VAL A 286 -4.17 30.57 -3.31
N ILE A 287 -3.66 29.37 -3.57
CA ILE A 287 -3.87 28.22 -2.70
C ILE A 287 -2.72 28.10 -1.70
N GLU A 288 -3.03 27.88 -0.43
CA GLU A 288 -2.08 27.52 0.62
C GLU A 288 -2.34 26.09 1.08
N ILE A 289 -1.26 25.30 1.19
CA ILE A 289 -1.27 23.98 1.85
C ILE A 289 -0.32 23.99 3.04
N LYS A 290 -0.73 23.35 4.14
CA LYS A 290 0.11 23.17 5.32
C LYS A 290 -0.30 21.93 6.11
N ASP A 291 0.53 21.56 7.08
CA ASP A 291 0.13 20.66 8.15
C ASP A 291 -0.64 21.46 9.21
N ALA A 292 -1.77 20.91 9.68
CA ALA A 292 -2.69 21.58 10.61
C ALA A 292 -2.01 22.11 11.88
N ILE A 293 -0.91 21.48 12.30
CA ILE A 293 -0.13 21.84 13.48
C ILE A 293 1.36 22.08 13.16
N TYR A 294 1.68 22.42 11.91
CA TYR A 294 2.99 22.91 11.47
C TYR A 294 4.19 21.96 11.71
N ARG A 295 3.96 20.64 11.72
CA ARG A 295 5.02 19.64 12.03
C ARG A 295 6.12 19.59 10.97
N GLY A 296 5.76 19.21 9.74
CA GLY A 296 6.62 19.11 8.55
C GLY A 296 7.84 18.19 8.65
N ARG A 297 8.18 17.49 7.56
CA ARG A 297 9.36 16.64 7.38
C ARG A 297 9.43 16.16 5.92
N ASP A 298 10.54 15.57 5.48
CA ASP A 298 10.69 15.03 4.12
C ASP A 298 9.59 14.00 3.73
N ASP A 299 8.95 13.34 4.69
CA ASP A 299 7.83 12.43 4.46
C ASP A 299 6.44 13.06 4.62
N PHE A 300 6.34 14.40 4.74
CA PHE A 300 5.08 15.15 4.62
C PHE A 300 4.86 15.53 3.15
N VAL A 301 4.87 14.49 2.31
CA VAL A 301 4.70 14.60 0.87
C VAL A 301 3.23 14.84 0.54
N TYR A 302 2.97 15.74 -0.40
CA TYR A 302 1.65 15.93 -0.97
C TYR A 302 1.69 16.01 -2.49
N ARG A 303 0.54 15.69 -3.09
CA ARG A 303 0.18 15.98 -4.48
C ARG A 303 -1.16 16.74 -4.47
N ILE A 304 -1.27 17.88 -5.14
CA ILE A 304 -2.51 18.64 -5.25
C ILE A 304 -2.94 18.70 -6.71
N THR A 305 -4.09 18.12 -7.03
CA THR A 305 -4.70 18.22 -8.36
C THR A 305 -5.61 19.45 -8.40
N ILE A 306 -5.36 20.39 -9.31
CA ILE A 306 -6.00 21.71 -9.35
C ILE A 306 -6.54 21.99 -10.75
N GLY A 307 -7.83 22.35 -10.87
CA GLY A 307 -8.42 22.81 -12.13
C GLY A 307 -9.95 22.71 -12.16
N GLU A 308 -10.54 23.00 -13.32
CA GLU A 308 -11.95 22.70 -13.60
C GLU A 308 -12.08 21.25 -14.07
N LEU A 309 -11.99 20.33 -13.11
CA LEU A 309 -11.79 18.89 -13.34
C LEU A 309 -13.02 18.06 -12.95
N PRO A 310 -13.30 16.94 -13.64
CA PRO A 310 -14.39 16.05 -13.25
C PRO A 310 -14.10 15.43 -11.88
N PHE A 311 -15.03 15.61 -10.94
CA PHE A 311 -14.94 15.05 -9.59
C PHE A 311 -16.29 14.51 -9.14
N VAL A 312 -16.38 13.20 -8.98
CA VAL A 312 -17.57 12.50 -8.48
C VAL A 312 -17.63 12.64 -6.97
N THR A 313 -18.72 13.23 -6.48
CA THR A 313 -19.02 13.36 -5.05
C THR A 313 -19.90 12.21 -4.56
N SER A 314 -20.85 11.73 -5.35
CA SER A 314 -21.64 10.55 -4.99
C SER A 314 -22.13 9.77 -6.19
N ILE A 315 -22.42 8.49 -5.94
CA ILE A 315 -23.07 7.61 -6.90
C ILE A 315 -24.26 6.92 -6.23
N PHE A 316 -25.24 6.53 -7.04
CA PHE A 316 -26.36 5.71 -6.58
C PHE A 316 -26.94 4.87 -7.72
N PRO A 317 -27.21 3.58 -7.49
CA PRO A 317 -26.92 2.81 -6.27
C PRO A 317 -25.40 2.69 -6.00
N LEU A 318 -25.01 2.30 -4.78
CA LEU A 318 -23.59 2.07 -4.42
C LEU A 318 -23.04 0.73 -4.93
N GLY A 319 -23.86 -0.04 -5.63
CA GLY A 319 -23.51 -1.35 -6.13
C GLY A 319 -24.63 -1.97 -6.96
N SER A 320 -24.40 -3.18 -7.43
CA SER A 320 -25.40 -3.99 -8.13
C SER A 320 -25.15 -5.47 -7.91
N ARG A 321 -26.09 -6.30 -8.38
CA ARG A 321 -25.86 -7.73 -8.46
C ARG A 321 -24.84 -8.04 -9.55
N VAL A 322 -24.07 -9.11 -9.37
CA VAL A 322 -23.18 -9.66 -10.40
C VAL A 322 -23.98 -10.02 -11.66
N GLY A 323 -23.50 -9.57 -12.80
CA GLY A 323 -24.12 -9.78 -14.11
C GLY A 323 -25.19 -8.75 -14.50
N ASP A 324 -25.60 -7.89 -13.56
CA ASP A 324 -26.54 -6.81 -13.87
C ASP A 324 -25.83 -5.62 -14.49
N ASN A 325 -26.47 -5.02 -15.50
CA ASN A 325 -26.06 -3.75 -16.10
C ASN A 325 -26.81 -2.60 -15.44
N ALA A 326 -26.51 -2.30 -14.17
CA ALA A 326 -27.17 -1.20 -13.46
C ALA A 326 -26.72 0.15 -14.03
N ASP A 327 -27.70 1.02 -14.31
CA ASP A 327 -27.44 2.44 -14.56
C ASP A 327 -27.19 3.13 -13.22
N VAL A 328 -26.02 3.77 -13.10
CA VAL A 328 -25.60 4.44 -11.88
C VAL A 328 -25.78 5.93 -12.09
N THR A 329 -26.58 6.58 -11.24
CA THR A 329 -26.67 8.04 -11.19
C THR A 329 -25.43 8.59 -10.49
N VAL A 330 -24.89 9.67 -11.02
CA VAL A 330 -23.63 10.28 -10.57
C VAL A 330 -23.88 11.75 -10.28
N ALA A 331 -23.39 12.23 -9.14
CA ALA A 331 -23.36 13.64 -8.80
C ALA A 331 -21.92 14.10 -8.56
N GLY A 332 -21.64 15.36 -8.84
CA GLY A 332 -20.29 15.89 -8.71
C GLY A 332 -20.06 17.20 -9.47
N TRP A 333 -18.79 17.55 -9.60
CA TRP A 333 -18.31 18.76 -10.26
C TRP A 333 -17.75 18.41 -11.64
N ASN A 334 -18.02 19.28 -12.61
CA ASN A 334 -17.50 19.20 -13.99
C ASN A 334 -17.65 17.81 -14.63
N LEU A 335 -18.73 17.10 -14.28
CA LEU A 335 -18.95 15.75 -14.77
C LEU A 335 -19.42 15.78 -16.22
N PRO A 336 -18.93 14.86 -17.06
CA PRO A 336 -19.35 14.79 -18.45
C PRO A 336 -20.75 14.21 -18.63
N ALA A 337 -21.23 13.45 -17.64
CA ALA A 337 -22.54 12.83 -17.64
C ALA A 337 -23.06 12.71 -16.19
N VAL A 338 -24.38 12.65 -16.06
CA VAL A 338 -25.09 12.43 -14.79
C VAL A 338 -25.39 10.96 -14.53
N SER A 339 -25.00 10.08 -15.44
CA SER A 339 -25.10 8.62 -15.29
C SER A 339 -23.89 7.93 -15.90
N LEU A 340 -23.46 6.82 -15.29
CA LEU A 340 -22.40 5.96 -15.79
C LEU A 340 -22.84 4.50 -15.80
N LYS A 341 -22.20 3.72 -16.68
CA LYS A 341 -22.23 2.27 -16.64
C LYS A 341 -20.91 1.78 -16.03
N PRO A 342 -20.93 1.05 -14.90
CA PRO A 342 -19.70 0.60 -14.23
C PRO A 342 -18.76 -0.24 -15.10
N GLY A 343 -19.28 -0.93 -16.13
CA GLY A 343 -18.48 -1.77 -17.02
C GLY A 343 -17.92 -3.03 -16.36
N LEU A 344 -18.57 -3.53 -15.29
CA LEU A 344 -18.09 -4.63 -14.45
C LEU A 344 -18.72 -6.00 -14.82
N ASN A 345 -19.19 -6.15 -16.05
CA ASN A 345 -19.79 -7.41 -16.50
C ASN A 345 -18.76 -8.54 -16.49
N GLY A 346 -19.10 -9.65 -15.83
CA GLY A 346 -18.21 -10.80 -15.69
C GLY A 346 -17.29 -10.77 -14.47
N ASN A 347 -17.33 -9.69 -13.67
CA ASN A 347 -16.60 -9.62 -12.41
C ASN A 347 -17.28 -10.47 -11.33
N GLU A 348 -16.47 -11.08 -10.47
CA GLU A 348 -16.93 -11.79 -9.27
C GLU A 348 -17.40 -10.80 -8.18
N PRO A 349 -18.14 -11.25 -7.14
CA PRO A 349 -18.51 -10.40 -6.01
C PRO A 349 -17.29 -9.71 -5.37
N GLY A 350 -17.41 -8.42 -5.08
CA GLY A 350 -16.29 -7.61 -4.61
C GLY A 350 -16.57 -6.12 -4.69
N VAL A 351 -15.58 -5.29 -4.32
CA VAL A 351 -15.65 -3.84 -4.47
C VAL A 351 -14.66 -3.43 -5.54
N TYR A 352 -15.14 -2.69 -6.54
CA TYR A 352 -14.37 -2.27 -7.70
C TYR A 352 -14.37 -0.74 -7.82
N PRO A 353 -13.27 -0.13 -8.25
CA PRO A 353 -13.26 1.30 -8.53
C PRO A 353 -14.00 1.58 -9.85
N VAL A 354 -14.84 2.61 -9.87
CA VAL A 354 -15.48 3.15 -11.08
C VAL A 354 -15.13 4.62 -11.22
N VAL A 355 -15.16 5.12 -12.47
CA VAL A 355 -14.83 6.51 -12.81
C VAL A 355 -15.85 7.05 -13.81
N ALA A 356 -16.09 8.36 -13.76
CA ALA A 356 -16.66 9.08 -14.89
C ALA A 356 -15.51 9.41 -15.86
N SER A 357 -15.73 9.29 -17.17
CA SER A 357 -14.72 9.58 -18.18
C SER A 357 -15.30 10.34 -19.38
N ASP A 358 -14.52 11.25 -19.95
CA ASP A 358 -14.82 11.94 -21.21
C ASP A 358 -13.54 12.36 -21.94
N LYS A 359 -13.47 12.05 -23.24
CA LYS A 359 -12.35 12.41 -24.15
C LYS A 359 -10.95 12.17 -23.55
N GLY A 360 -10.77 11.07 -22.82
CA GLY A 360 -9.50 10.69 -22.19
C GLY A 360 -9.25 11.29 -20.79
N THR A 361 -10.10 12.20 -20.31
CA THR A 361 -10.07 12.68 -18.92
C THR A 361 -10.92 11.78 -18.04
N ILE A 362 -10.36 11.26 -16.94
CA ILE A 362 -11.12 10.54 -15.91
C ILE A 362 -11.33 11.37 -14.64
N SER A 363 -12.40 11.07 -13.89
CA SER A 363 -12.64 11.57 -12.54
C SER A 363 -11.81 10.84 -11.49
N ASN A 364 -11.97 11.23 -10.21
CA ASN A 364 -11.59 10.38 -9.09
C ASN A 364 -12.28 9.01 -9.14
N PHE A 365 -11.62 8.00 -8.57
CA PHE A 365 -12.17 6.66 -8.40
C PHE A 365 -13.17 6.64 -7.24
N VAL A 366 -14.33 6.03 -7.47
CA VAL A 366 -15.31 5.76 -6.42
C VAL A 366 -15.60 4.25 -6.34
N PRO A 367 -15.68 3.66 -5.14
CA PRO A 367 -15.93 2.23 -4.97
C PRO A 367 -17.37 1.86 -5.32
N PHE A 368 -17.55 0.71 -5.96
CA PHE A 368 -18.83 0.13 -6.35
C PHE A 368 -18.87 -1.36 -5.98
N ALA A 369 -19.90 -1.79 -5.24
CA ALA A 369 -20.00 -3.15 -4.74
C ALA A 369 -20.76 -4.07 -5.71
N LEU A 370 -20.25 -5.28 -5.91
CA LEU A 370 -20.95 -6.39 -6.55
C LEU A 370 -21.26 -7.49 -5.53
N ASP A 371 -22.50 -7.97 -5.52
CA ASP A 371 -22.92 -9.12 -4.72
C ASP A 371 -23.78 -10.11 -5.53
N THR A 372 -24.08 -11.27 -4.96
CA THR A 372 -24.89 -12.33 -5.57
C THR A 372 -26.37 -12.30 -5.15
N LEU A 373 -26.69 -11.64 -4.03
CA LEU A 373 -28.04 -11.61 -3.48
C LEU A 373 -29.02 -10.83 -4.38
N PRO A 374 -30.33 -11.12 -4.29
CA PRO A 374 -31.34 -10.24 -4.86
C PRO A 374 -31.19 -8.83 -4.29
N GLU A 375 -31.46 -7.82 -5.12
CA GLU A 375 -31.39 -6.42 -4.71
C GLU A 375 -32.65 -5.64 -5.10
N CYS A 376 -32.99 -4.63 -4.31
CA CYS A 376 -33.99 -3.62 -4.66
C CYS A 376 -33.52 -2.23 -4.28
N LEU A 377 -34.17 -1.21 -4.83
CA LEU A 377 -34.05 0.16 -4.31
C LEU A 377 -34.97 0.33 -3.10
N GLU A 378 -34.64 1.30 -2.26
CA GLU A 378 -35.62 1.84 -1.31
C GLU A 378 -36.81 2.45 -2.05
N LEU A 379 -37.95 2.53 -1.38
CA LEU A 379 -39.17 3.13 -1.90
C LEU A 379 -39.54 4.35 -1.05
N GLU A 380 -39.07 5.51 -1.49
CA GLU A 380 -39.43 6.79 -0.89
C GLU A 380 -40.87 7.20 -1.26
N ASN A 381 -41.68 7.52 -0.24
CA ASN A 381 -43.08 7.98 -0.23
C ASN A 381 -44.21 6.93 -0.15
N ARG A 382 -44.79 6.81 1.05
CA ARG A 382 -46.22 7.00 1.38
C ARG A 382 -46.39 7.34 2.87
N ASN A 383 -46.19 8.61 3.24
CA ASN A 383 -46.21 9.14 4.62
C ASN A 383 -44.94 8.84 5.45
N LYS A 384 -44.52 9.81 6.29
CA LYS A 384 -43.47 9.62 7.30
C LYS A 384 -43.80 8.39 8.17
N GLY A 385 -42.92 7.40 8.19
CA GLY A 385 -43.08 6.18 8.99
C GLY A 385 -43.61 4.96 8.24
N ASP A 386 -43.79 5.00 6.92
CA ASP A 386 -44.17 3.81 6.15
C ASP A 386 -43.00 2.81 6.09
N THR A 387 -43.33 1.56 6.38
CA THR A 387 -42.36 0.46 6.45
C THR A 387 -42.33 -0.29 5.12
N GLN A 388 -41.18 -0.30 4.43
CA GLN A 388 -41.01 -1.06 3.19
C GLN A 388 -40.92 -2.56 3.50
N ARG A 389 -41.85 -3.34 2.97
CA ARG A 389 -41.80 -4.80 3.09
C ARG A 389 -40.78 -5.39 2.12
N VAL A 390 -39.89 -6.23 2.63
CA VAL A 390 -38.86 -6.94 1.85
C VAL A 390 -38.90 -8.45 2.10
N THR A 391 -38.37 -9.22 1.15
CA THR A 391 -38.26 -10.69 1.27
C THR A 391 -36.80 -11.08 1.41
N THR A 392 -36.43 -11.71 2.52
CA THR A 392 -35.04 -12.10 2.79
C THR A 392 -34.67 -13.42 2.07
N PRO A 393 -33.41 -13.59 1.60
CA PRO A 393 -32.30 -12.64 1.69
C PRO A 393 -32.36 -11.53 0.63
N ILE A 394 -31.99 -10.31 1.01
CA ILE A 394 -32.08 -9.11 0.16
C ILE A 394 -30.94 -8.13 0.47
N ILE A 395 -30.52 -7.38 -0.55
CA ILE A 395 -29.80 -6.11 -0.39
C ILE A 395 -30.73 -4.97 -0.80
N VAL A 396 -30.90 -3.98 0.06
CA VAL A 396 -31.59 -2.73 -0.29
C VAL A 396 -30.54 -1.65 -0.54
N ASN A 397 -30.62 -1.00 -1.69
CA ASN A 397 -29.84 0.21 -1.99
C ASN A 397 -30.71 1.42 -1.60
N GLY A 398 -30.31 2.12 -0.54
CA GLY A 398 -31.06 3.25 0.00
C GLY A 398 -30.21 4.50 0.26
N ARG A 399 -30.84 5.56 0.76
CA ARG A 399 -30.28 6.86 1.10
C ARG A 399 -31.00 7.43 2.33
N ILE A 400 -30.22 7.96 3.26
CA ILE A 400 -30.76 8.85 4.28
C ILE A 400 -31.04 10.19 3.58
N ASP A 401 -32.27 10.45 3.17
CA ASP A 401 -32.58 11.46 2.15
C ASP A 401 -32.50 12.90 2.69
N TYR A 402 -32.77 13.08 3.98
CA TYR A 402 -32.64 14.36 4.69
C TYR A 402 -32.15 14.16 6.13
N PRO A 403 -31.59 15.19 6.78
CA PRO A 403 -31.15 15.10 8.17
C PRO A 403 -32.24 14.55 9.11
N GLY A 404 -31.91 13.50 9.86
CA GLY A 404 -32.80 12.82 10.80
C GLY A 404 -33.78 11.83 10.19
N ASP A 405 -33.64 11.52 8.90
CA ASP A 405 -34.42 10.49 8.22
C ASP A 405 -34.14 9.08 8.74
N TRP A 406 -35.16 8.22 8.73
CA TRP A 406 -35.11 6.84 9.20
C TRP A 406 -35.87 5.93 8.26
N ASP A 407 -35.14 4.98 7.67
CA ASP A 407 -35.71 4.01 6.74
C ASP A 407 -36.07 2.75 7.49
N THR A 408 -37.33 2.30 7.34
CA THR A 408 -37.83 1.13 8.06
C THR A 408 -38.20 0.02 7.09
N TYR A 409 -37.61 -1.16 7.30
CA TYR A 409 -37.82 -2.34 6.47
C TYR A 409 -38.48 -3.46 7.28
N SER A 410 -39.61 -4.00 6.81
CA SER A 410 -40.25 -5.18 7.43
C SER A 410 -39.90 -6.47 6.72
N PHE A 411 -39.69 -7.53 7.49
CA PHE A 411 -39.55 -8.89 6.99
C PHE A 411 -40.19 -9.91 7.93
N LYS A 412 -40.53 -11.08 7.40
CA LYS A 412 -41.01 -12.21 8.22
C LYS A 412 -39.83 -13.05 8.69
N GLY A 413 -39.81 -13.39 9.97
CA GLY A 413 -38.80 -14.26 10.58
C GLY A 413 -39.44 -15.46 11.29
N LYS A 414 -38.69 -16.54 11.44
CA LYS A 414 -39.10 -17.75 12.16
C LYS A 414 -38.39 -17.87 13.51
N THR A 415 -39.00 -18.59 14.44
CA THR A 415 -38.39 -18.96 15.72
C THR A 415 -37.00 -19.58 15.51
N HIS A 416 -36.01 -19.10 16.25
CA HIS A 416 -34.60 -19.53 16.18
C HIS A 416 -33.88 -19.30 14.85
N GLN A 417 -34.50 -18.58 13.89
CA GLN A 417 -33.83 -18.18 12.67
C GLN A 417 -32.71 -17.18 12.99
N GLN A 418 -31.51 -17.44 12.50
CA GLN A 418 -30.44 -16.44 12.53
C GLN A 418 -30.58 -15.47 11.37
N ILE A 419 -30.39 -14.19 11.67
CA ILE A 419 -30.34 -13.11 10.68
C ILE A 419 -29.06 -12.31 10.88
N VAL A 420 -28.55 -11.78 9.78
CA VAL A 420 -27.49 -10.78 9.70
C VAL A 420 -28.11 -9.53 9.09
N VAL A 421 -27.85 -8.40 9.74
CA VAL A 421 -28.16 -7.07 9.23
C VAL A 421 -26.83 -6.32 9.13
N GLU A 422 -26.44 -5.94 7.92
CA GLU A 422 -25.17 -5.26 7.65
C GLU A 422 -25.43 -4.04 6.77
N ILE A 423 -24.86 -2.90 7.18
CA ILE A 423 -24.75 -1.72 6.34
C ILE A 423 -23.35 -1.70 5.72
N ILE A 424 -23.30 -1.44 4.43
CA ILE A 424 -22.07 -1.08 3.71
C ILE A 424 -22.28 0.32 3.13
N ALA A 425 -21.67 1.32 3.76
CA ALA A 425 -21.72 2.71 3.35
C ALA A 425 -20.33 3.36 3.39
N ARG A 426 -19.68 3.39 4.56
CA ARG A 426 -18.34 3.96 4.79
C ARG A 426 -17.30 3.30 3.89
N LYS A 427 -17.34 1.97 3.75
CA LYS A 427 -16.47 1.22 2.81
C LYS A 427 -16.67 1.60 1.34
N LEU A 428 -17.83 2.18 1.01
CA LEU A 428 -18.19 2.62 -0.33
C LEU A 428 -18.14 4.16 -0.48
N ASN A 429 -17.34 4.83 0.35
CA ASN A 429 -17.14 6.28 0.34
C ASN A 429 -18.39 7.13 0.63
N SER A 430 -19.44 6.52 1.19
CA SER A 430 -20.58 7.25 1.72
C SER A 430 -20.25 7.88 3.09
N PRO A 431 -20.69 9.12 3.36
CA PRO A 431 -20.49 9.80 4.64
C PRO A 431 -21.35 9.24 5.78
N VAL A 432 -22.33 8.36 5.48
CA VAL A 432 -23.26 7.80 6.47
C VAL A 432 -22.49 7.22 7.66
N ASP A 433 -22.86 7.69 8.85
CA ASP A 433 -22.48 7.13 10.14
C ASP A 433 -23.63 6.23 10.58
N SER A 434 -23.65 5.01 10.08
CA SER A 434 -24.88 4.21 10.07
C SER A 434 -25.31 3.79 11.46
N VAL A 435 -26.61 3.64 11.65
CA VAL A 435 -27.20 3.03 12.84
C VAL A 435 -28.26 2.04 12.41
N ILE A 436 -28.21 0.84 12.98
CA ILE A 436 -29.22 -0.20 12.81
C ILE A 436 -29.94 -0.45 14.13
N ARG A 437 -31.27 -0.46 14.09
CA ARG A 437 -32.12 -1.01 15.15
C ARG A 437 -32.98 -2.16 14.61
N LEU A 438 -32.92 -3.31 15.27
CA LEU A 438 -33.84 -4.42 15.03
C LEU A 438 -34.95 -4.39 16.07
N THR A 439 -36.22 -4.37 15.66
CA THR A 439 -37.38 -4.40 16.58
C THR A 439 -38.37 -5.50 16.21
N THR A 440 -39.23 -5.85 17.18
CA THR A 440 -40.47 -6.59 16.90
C THR A 440 -41.48 -5.73 16.14
N GLU A 441 -42.62 -6.31 15.76
CA GLU A 441 -43.76 -5.60 15.18
C GLU A 441 -44.31 -4.52 16.13
N GLU A 442 -44.32 -4.78 17.44
CA GLU A 442 -44.78 -3.84 18.49
C GLU A 442 -43.76 -2.75 18.82
N GLY A 443 -42.61 -2.72 18.13
CA GLY A 443 -41.56 -1.71 18.33
C GLY A 443 -40.59 -2.00 19.48
N ARG A 444 -40.66 -3.18 20.11
CA ARG A 444 -39.69 -3.57 21.14
C ARG A 444 -38.32 -3.82 20.50
N GLN A 445 -37.30 -3.09 20.94
CA GLN A 445 -35.92 -3.26 20.44
C GLN A 445 -35.33 -4.60 20.87
N LEU A 446 -34.82 -5.35 19.88
CA LEU A 446 -34.16 -6.64 20.04
C LEU A 446 -32.64 -6.51 19.98
N ALA A 447 -32.13 -5.66 19.08
CA ALA A 447 -30.71 -5.39 18.91
C ALA A 447 -30.48 -3.98 18.36
N PHE A 448 -29.28 -3.45 18.59
CA PHE A 448 -28.81 -2.15 18.13
C PHE A 448 -27.32 -2.22 17.82
N ASN A 449 -26.88 -1.56 16.76
CA ASN A 449 -25.46 -1.34 16.47
C ASN A 449 -25.30 -0.07 15.63
N ASP A 450 -24.27 0.71 15.92
CA ASP A 450 -23.84 1.90 15.18
C ASP A 450 -22.49 1.63 14.49
N ASP A 451 -21.52 1.05 15.20
CA ASP A 451 -20.19 0.78 14.65
C ASP A 451 -19.81 -0.70 14.63
N TYR A 452 -19.11 -1.12 13.57
CA TYR A 452 -18.44 -2.42 13.50
C TYR A 452 -17.04 -2.35 12.87
N GLU A 453 -16.04 -2.74 13.65
CA GLU A 453 -14.64 -2.78 13.21
C GLU A 453 -14.42 -3.81 12.07
N ASP A 454 -14.03 -3.33 10.89
CA ASP A 454 -13.52 -4.17 9.81
C ASP A 454 -11.99 -4.15 9.77
N LYS A 455 -11.37 -5.16 10.36
CA LYS A 455 -9.91 -5.36 10.38
C LYS A 455 -9.28 -5.51 8.99
N GLY A 456 -10.09 -5.75 7.95
CA GLY A 456 -9.67 -5.75 6.57
C GLY A 456 -9.54 -4.36 5.95
N ALA A 457 -10.10 -3.33 6.58
CA ALA A 457 -10.15 -1.96 6.08
C ALA A 457 -9.13 -1.07 6.80
N GLY A 458 -7.83 -1.43 6.75
CA GLY A 458 -6.77 -0.74 7.50
C GLY A 458 -6.49 0.72 7.11
N LEU A 459 -7.18 1.27 6.10
CA LEU A 459 -7.13 2.69 5.75
C LEU A 459 -8.30 3.49 6.35
N THR A 460 -9.33 2.81 6.86
CA THR A 460 -10.47 3.40 7.54
C THR A 460 -10.14 3.52 9.02
N THR A 461 -10.05 4.76 9.53
CA THR A 461 -9.79 5.02 10.96
C THR A 461 -11.07 5.20 11.78
N HIS A 462 -12.21 5.44 11.11
CA HIS A 462 -13.53 5.57 11.71
C HIS A 462 -14.48 4.53 11.07
N HIS A 463 -14.78 3.46 11.81
CA HIS A 463 -15.52 2.30 11.31
C HIS A 463 -17.04 2.46 11.51
N ALA A 464 -17.64 3.36 10.75
CA ALA A 464 -19.04 3.79 10.90
C ALA A 464 -20.09 2.93 10.16
N ASP A 465 -19.71 1.71 9.76
CA ASP A 465 -20.62 0.75 9.12
C ASP A 465 -21.16 -0.19 10.19
N SER A 466 -22.47 -0.23 10.36
CA SER A 466 -23.12 -1.09 11.35
C SER A 466 -23.23 -2.53 10.88
N TRP A 467 -23.07 -3.48 11.80
CA TRP A 467 -23.29 -4.90 11.58
C TRP A 467 -23.84 -5.56 12.85
N LEU A 468 -24.88 -6.37 12.70
CA LEU A 468 -25.37 -7.23 13.77
C LEU A 468 -25.78 -8.62 13.26
N ARG A 469 -25.66 -9.61 14.15
CA ARG A 469 -26.20 -10.96 13.96
C ARG A 469 -27.07 -11.31 15.15
N TYR A 470 -28.29 -11.78 14.87
CA TYR A 470 -29.28 -12.04 15.90
C TYR A 470 -30.05 -13.35 15.65
N THR A 471 -30.45 -14.03 16.72
CA THR A 471 -31.33 -15.20 16.67
C THR A 471 -32.74 -14.77 17.06
N LEU A 472 -33.68 -14.86 16.12
CA LEU A 472 -35.05 -14.40 16.35
C LEU A 472 -35.76 -15.27 17.42
N PRO A 473 -36.45 -14.67 18.39
CA PRO A 473 -37.01 -15.39 19.52
C PRO A 473 -38.27 -16.19 19.17
N GLU A 474 -39.03 -15.74 18.17
CA GLU A 474 -40.32 -16.31 17.80
C GLU A 474 -40.58 -16.14 16.30
N GLU A 475 -41.69 -16.69 15.80
CA GLU A 475 -42.15 -16.44 14.44
C GLU A 475 -42.99 -15.17 14.43
N GLY A 476 -42.73 -14.27 13.48
CA GLY A 476 -43.44 -12.99 13.42
C GLY A 476 -42.86 -12.02 12.39
N VAL A 477 -43.38 -10.79 12.42
CA VAL A 477 -42.86 -9.67 11.63
C VAL A 477 -41.82 -8.91 12.47
N TYR A 478 -40.73 -8.55 11.82
CA TYR A 478 -39.64 -7.78 12.41
C TYR A 478 -39.34 -6.55 11.55
N HIS A 479 -38.81 -5.52 12.19
CA HIS A 479 -38.43 -4.27 11.55
C HIS A 479 -36.93 -4.01 11.71
N VAL A 480 -36.28 -3.64 10.61
CA VAL A 480 -34.94 -3.04 10.61
C VAL A 480 -35.11 -1.54 10.36
N HIS A 481 -34.64 -0.73 11.29
CA HIS A 481 -34.58 0.73 11.16
C HIS A 481 -33.14 1.11 10.85
N VAL A 482 -32.95 1.90 9.80
CA VAL A 482 -31.64 2.44 9.38
C VAL A 482 -31.67 3.94 9.51
N GLY A 483 -30.64 4.52 10.12
CA GLY A 483 -30.49 5.97 10.27
C GLY A 483 -29.02 6.37 10.29
N ASP A 484 -28.79 7.66 10.52
CA ASP A 484 -27.46 8.24 10.72
C ASP A 484 -27.27 8.70 12.18
N ALA A 485 -26.16 8.30 12.81
CA ALA A 485 -25.84 8.56 14.22
C ALA A 485 -25.69 10.05 14.53
N GLN A 486 -25.31 10.84 13.52
CA GLN A 486 -25.11 12.29 13.61
C GLN A 486 -26.31 13.06 13.04
N HIS A 487 -27.41 12.35 12.75
CA HIS A 487 -28.63 12.87 12.15
C HIS A 487 -28.41 13.62 10.83
N GLN A 488 -27.37 13.24 10.08
CA GLN A 488 -27.12 13.80 8.76
C GLN A 488 -27.93 13.10 7.67
N GLY A 489 -28.00 13.68 6.48
CA GLY A 489 -28.71 13.12 5.33
C GLY A 489 -28.54 13.98 4.07
N GLY A 490 -28.96 13.45 2.92
CA GLY A 490 -28.90 14.10 1.61
C GLY A 490 -28.52 13.13 0.49
N ALA A 491 -28.50 13.63 -0.75
CA ALA A 491 -28.25 12.82 -1.95
C ALA A 491 -26.90 12.04 -1.98
N GLY A 492 -25.95 12.38 -1.09
CA GLY A 492 -24.69 11.67 -0.92
C GLY A 492 -24.69 10.56 0.13
N TYR A 493 -25.74 10.46 0.96
CA TYR A 493 -25.84 9.59 2.13
C TYR A 493 -26.44 8.22 1.77
N ALA A 494 -25.93 7.62 0.70
CA ALA A 494 -26.37 6.31 0.25
C ALA A 494 -25.82 5.17 1.14
N TYR A 495 -26.54 4.06 1.22
CA TYR A 495 -26.10 2.85 1.91
C TYR A 495 -26.55 1.59 1.15
N ARG A 496 -25.91 0.47 1.46
CA ARG A 496 -26.37 -0.87 1.07
C ARG A 496 -26.70 -1.67 2.32
N LEU A 497 -27.97 -1.96 2.53
CA LEU A 497 -28.48 -2.76 3.65
C LEU A 497 -28.64 -4.21 3.22
N ARG A 498 -27.87 -5.12 3.82
CA ARG A 498 -28.06 -6.56 3.67
C ARG A 498 -28.91 -7.10 4.82
N ILE A 499 -30.03 -7.74 4.50
CA ILE A 499 -30.81 -8.56 5.44
C ILE A 499 -30.83 -10.00 4.93
N SER A 500 -30.12 -10.91 5.59
CA SER A 500 -29.98 -12.29 5.13
C SER A 500 -29.82 -13.27 6.30
N PRO A 501 -29.98 -14.60 6.08
CA PRO A 501 -29.30 -15.57 6.93
C PRO A 501 -27.78 -15.30 6.95
N PRO A 502 -27.04 -15.81 7.95
CA PRO A 502 -25.59 -15.75 7.93
C PRO A 502 -25.03 -16.30 6.62
N ARG A 503 -24.03 -15.62 6.03
CA ARG A 503 -23.24 -16.12 4.89
C ARG A 503 -21.81 -16.37 5.37
N PRO A 504 -21.53 -17.51 6.03
CA PRO A 504 -20.20 -17.78 6.58
C PRO A 504 -19.14 -17.67 5.48
N ASP A 505 -18.09 -16.88 5.72
CA ASP A 505 -17.00 -16.67 4.76
C ASP A 505 -15.73 -16.25 5.49
N PHE A 506 -14.64 -16.09 4.75
CA PHE A 506 -13.41 -15.50 5.25
C PHE A 506 -12.71 -14.63 4.21
N GLY A 507 -12.03 -13.59 4.68
CA GLY A 507 -10.97 -12.90 3.94
C GLY A 507 -9.60 -13.23 4.53
N LEU A 508 -8.54 -13.05 3.75
CA LEU A 508 -7.17 -13.22 4.23
C LEU A 508 -6.35 -11.94 4.02
N ARG A 509 -5.45 -11.66 4.96
CA ARG A 509 -4.33 -10.71 4.79
C ARG A 509 -3.01 -11.45 5.00
N VAL A 510 -1.98 -11.09 4.24
CA VAL A 510 -0.62 -11.63 4.41
C VAL A 510 0.37 -10.49 4.64
N VAL A 511 1.18 -10.61 5.69
CA VAL A 511 2.19 -9.62 6.10
C VAL A 511 3.56 -10.29 6.29
N PRO A 512 4.66 -9.70 5.80
CA PRO A 512 4.73 -8.50 4.94
C PRO A 512 4.37 -8.81 3.48
N SER A 513 4.11 -7.75 2.70
CA SER A 513 3.94 -7.82 1.25
C SER A 513 5.26 -7.94 0.50
N SER A 514 6.36 -7.45 1.07
CA SER A 514 7.72 -7.58 0.52
C SER A 514 8.51 -8.65 1.27
N ILE A 515 8.86 -9.73 0.58
CA ILE A 515 9.53 -10.89 1.16
C ILE A 515 10.97 -10.97 0.67
N THR A 516 11.87 -11.09 1.64
CA THR A 516 13.28 -11.28 1.37
C THR A 516 13.73 -12.64 1.86
N VAL A 517 14.17 -13.48 0.93
CA VAL A 517 14.57 -14.85 1.21
C VAL A 517 16.07 -15.01 0.98
N ARG A 518 16.79 -15.57 1.96
CA ARG A 518 18.19 -16.00 1.75
C ARG A 518 18.20 -17.50 1.45
N PRO A 519 19.13 -18.02 0.62
CA PRO A 519 19.19 -19.44 0.33
C PRO A 519 19.26 -20.31 1.60
N GLY A 520 18.28 -21.19 1.79
CA GLY A 520 18.17 -22.05 2.98
C GLY A 520 17.67 -21.35 4.25
N ALA A 521 17.28 -20.07 4.17
CA ALA A 521 16.68 -19.36 5.28
C ALA A 521 15.16 -19.59 5.36
N LYS A 522 14.67 -19.42 6.58
CA LYS A 522 13.26 -19.51 6.97
C LYS A 522 12.75 -18.10 7.24
N VAL A 523 11.81 -17.62 6.42
CA VAL A 523 11.29 -16.25 6.49
C VAL A 523 9.88 -16.27 7.09
N PRO A 524 9.63 -15.59 8.22
CA PRO A 524 8.30 -15.57 8.82
C PRO A 524 7.32 -14.74 7.99
N LEU A 525 6.09 -15.24 7.85
CA LEU A 525 4.94 -14.53 7.30
C LEU A 525 3.79 -14.65 8.30
N THR A 526 2.96 -13.62 8.45
CA THR A 526 1.74 -13.69 9.25
C THR A 526 0.53 -13.68 8.34
N ILE A 527 -0.34 -14.68 8.47
CA ILE A 527 -1.65 -14.72 7.81
C ILE A 527 -2.70 -14.33 8.83
N TYR A 528 -3.51 -13.32 8.50
CA TYR A 528 -4.68 -12.91 9.28
C TYR A 528 -5.94 -13.42 8.59
N ALA A 529 -6.84 -14.04 9.35
CA ALA A 529 -8.14 -14.51 8.90
C ALA A 529 -9.24 -13.57 9.36
N LEU A 530 -9.89 -12.92 8.39
CA LEU A 530 -11.04 -12.05 8.56
C LEU A 530 -12.31 -12.90 8.44
N ARG A 531 -12.74 -13.49 9.56
CA ARG A 531 -13.87 -14.42 9.61
C ARG A 531 -15.19 -13.65 9.56
N ARG A 532 -16.12 -14.07 8.70
CA ARG A 532 -17.41 -13.40 8.47
C ARG A 532 -18.58 -14.30 8.85
N ASP A 533 -19.66 -13.66 9.32
CA ASP A 533 -20.96 -14.27 9.59
C ASP A 533 -20.92 -15.59 10.40
N GLY A 534 -19.93 -15.73 11.29
CA GLY A 534 -19.80 -16.91 12.15
C GLY A 534 -18.92 -18.04 11.63
N PHE A 535 -18.22 -17.86 10.51
CA PHE A 535 -17.29 -18.89 10.02
C PHE A 535 -16.12 -19.10 10.98
N THR A 536 -16.08 -20.25 11.64
CA THR A 536 -15.04 -20.63 12.62
C THR A 536 -14.10 -21.72 12.15
N GLY A 537 -14.32 -22.28 10.96
CA GLY A 537 -13.57 -23.43 10.43
C GLY A 537 -12.07 -23.18 10.23
N ALA A 538 -11.30 -24.27 10.12
CA ALA A 538 -9.91 -24.19 9.72
C ALA A 538 -9.79 -23.74 8.25
N ILE A 539 -8.73 -23.00 7.92
CA ILE A 539 -8.45 -22.52 6.56
C ILE A 539 -7.10 -23.10 6.16
N ARG A 540 -7.09 -24.02 5.19
CA ARG A 540 -5.87 -24.61 4.64
C ARG A 540 -5.19 -23.62 3.70
N LEU A 541 -3.88 -23.46 3.81
CA LEU A 541 -3.11 -22.48 3.07
C LEU A 541 -2.23 -23.14 2.01
N ALA A 542 -2.08 -22.48 0.86
CA ALA A 542 -1.16 -22.89 -0.20
C ALA A 542 -0.52 -21.67 -0.86
N LEU A 543 0.65 -21.89 -1.49
CA LEU A 543 1.31 -20.89 -2.32
C LEU A 543 0.87 -21.04 -3.77
N LYS A 544 0.70 -19.92 -4.46
CA LYS A 544 0.43 -19.82 -5.90
C LYS A 544 1.43 -18.85 -6.54
N GLY A 545 1.84 -19.14 -7.78
CA GLY A 545 2.79 -18.32 -8.53
C GLY A 545 4.24 -18.41 -8.06
N CYS A 546 4.57 -19.40 -7.22
CA CYS A 546 5.92 -19.53 -6.67
C CYS A 546 6.82 -20.38 -7.59
N PRO A 547 8.08 -19.96 -7.85
CA PRO A 547 9.06 -20.79 -8.54
C PRO A 547 9.27 -22.13 -7.84
N GLU A 548 9.74 -23.12 -8.60
CA GLU A 548 9.97 -24.47 -8.07
C GLU A 548 10.91 -24.43 -6.85
N GLY A 549 10.50 -25.13 -5.79
CA GLY A 549 11.29 -25.33 -4.59
C GLY A 549 10.85 -24.53 -3.36
N PHE A 550 10.17 -23.40 -3.51
CA PHE A 550 9.65 -22.69 -2.33
C PHE A 550 8.54 -23.48 -1.64
N LYS A 551 8.58 -23.50 -0.31
CA LYS A 551 7.59 -24.22 0.50
C LYS A 551 7.09 -23.35 1.63
N LEU A 552 5.79 -23.42 1.90
CA LEU A 552 5.21 -22.84 3.09
C LEU A 552 5.21 -23.90 4.19
N ALA A 553 5.97 -23.65 5.25
CA ALA A 553 5.93 -24.46 6.46
C ALA A 553 4.81 -23.93 7.38
N GLY A 554 3.88 -24.82 7.67
CA GLY A 554 2.57 -24.52 8.24
C GLY A 554 1.50 -24.54 7.14
N ASP A 555 0.42 -25.26 7.40
CA ASP A 555 -0.55 -25.66 6.38
C ASP A 555 -1.93 -25.03 6.56
N SER A 556 -2.17 -24.32 7.67
CA SER A 556 -3.49 -23.81 7.98
C SER A 556 -3.52 -22.67 9.01
N VAL A 557 -4.55 -21.83 8.92
CA VAL A 557 -5.07 -21.07 10.07
C VAL A 557 -6.02 -22.02 10.83
N PRO A 558 -5.72 -22.40 12.08
CA PRO A 558 -6.59 -23.29 12.83
C PRO A 558 -7.98 -22.70 13.05
N ALA A 559 -8.95 -23.57 13.33
CA ALA A 559 -10.31 -23.16 13.68
C ALA A 559 -10.30 -22.14 14.84
N ASN A 560 -11.20 -21.16 14.78
CA ASN A 560 -11.34 -20.06 15.75
C ASN A 560 -10.12 -19.13 15.90
N LYS A 561 -9.00 -19.37 15.22
CA LYS A 561 -7.85 -18.47 15.24
C LYS A 561 -8.01 -17.38 14.18
N SER A 562 -7.66 -16.15 14.56
CA SER A 562 -7.69 -14.96 13.70
C SER A 562 -6.37 -14.71 12.98
N GLN A 563 -5.29 -15.41 13.37
CA GLN A 563 -4.01 -15.32 12.71
C GLN A 563 -3.14 -16.56 12.94
N VAL A 564 -2.15 -16.76 12.08
CA VAL A 564 -1.07 -17.74 12.25
C VAL A 564 0.24 -17.17 11.69
N LYS A 565 1.35 -17.47 12.38
CA LYS A 565 2.69 -17.21 11.86
C LYS A 565 3.18 -18.45 11.13
N LEU A 566 3.50 -18.30 9.86
CA LEU A 566 4.02 -19.32 8.96
C LEU A 566 5.46 -19.00 8.62
N THR A 567 6.11 -19.94 7.95
CA THR A 567 7.46 -19.74 7.46
C THR A 567 7.52 -20.07 5.98
N LEU A 568 7.97 -19.13 5.17
CA LEU A 568 8.40 -19.41 3.81
C LEU A 568 9.84 -19.95 3.84
N GLU A 569 10.01 -21.15 3.32
CA GLU A 569 11.31 -21.79 3.17
C GLU A 569 11.78 -21.61 1.73
N GLY A 570 12.90 -20.90 1.57
CA GLY A 570 13.53 -20.71 0.26
C GLY A 570 14.42 -21.88 -0.12
N VAL A 571 14.26 -22.36 -1.35
CA VAL A 571 15.26 -23.27 -1.95
C VAL A 571 16.43 -22.48 -2.48
N ARG A 572 17.58 -23.15 -2.57
CA ARG A 572 18.76 -22.64 -3.28
C ARG A 572 18.42 -22.53 -4.76
N SER A 573 17.98 -21.35 -5.19
CA SER A 573 17.75 -21.01 -6.59
C SER A 573 18.75 -19.95 -7.03
N ASP A 574 19.02 -19.86 -8.33
CA ASP A 574 19.82 -18.81 -8.96
C ASP A 574 18.98 -17.62 -9.43
N GLN A 575 17.65 -17.68 -9.31
CA GLN A 575 16.76 -16.54 -9.57
C GLN A 575 17.10 -15.40 -8.60
N ARG A 576 17.46 -14.23 -9.13
CA ARG A 576 17.78 -13.02 -8.34
C ARG A 576 16.82 -11.88 -8.62
N GLU A 577 15.99 -12.00 -9.64
CA GLU A 577 14.94 -11.04 -9.91
C GLU A 577 13.74 -11.25 -8.98
N PRO A 578 13.11 -10.16 -8.52
CA PRO A 578 11.84 -10.22 -7.82
C PRO A 578 10.80 -11.01 -8.61
N PHE A 579 9.90 -11.68 -7.91
CA PHE A 579 8.78 -12.39 -8.51
C PHE A 579 7.54 -12.26 -7.64
N ALA A 580 6.38 -12.24 -8.30
CA ALA A 580 5.10 -12.22 -7.63
C ALA A 580 4.85 -13.54 -6.89
N LEU A 581 4.31 -13.44 -5.68
CA LEU A 581 3.90 -14.57 -4.86
C LEU A 581 2.43 -14.36 -4.45
N SER A 582 1.69 -15.43 -4.22
CA SER A 582 0.36 -15.32 -3.64
C SER A 582 0.08 -16.46 -2.66
N VAL A 583 -0.65 -16.15 -1.61
CA VAL A 583 -1.15 -17.15 -0.65
C VAL A 583 -2.65 -17.31 -0.90
N VAL A 584 -3.11 -18.55 -1.02
CA VAL A 584 -4.53 -18.88 -1.15
C VAL A 584 -4.98 -19.69 0.05
N GLY A 585 -6.18 -19.39 0.54
CA GLY A 585 -6.86 -20.14 1.59
C GLY A 585 -7.98 -20.98 1.01
N HIS A 586 -8.09 -22.21 1.48
CA HIS A 586 -9.15 -23.15 1.16
C HIS A 586 -9.90 -23.52 2.45
N ALA A 587 -11.21 -23.41 2.43
CA ALA A 587 -12.06 -23.93 3.50
C ALA A 587 -13.26 -24.67 2.93
N ILE A 588 -13.84 -25.56 3.73
CA ILE A 588 -15.17 -26.10 3.47
C ILE A 588 -16.16 -25.25 4.24
N ILE A 589 -17.11 -24.66 3.52
CA ILE A 589 -18.18 -23.84 4.06
C ILE A 589 -19.48 -24.44 3.54
N GLU A 590 -20.35 -24.88 4.45
CA GLU A 590 -21.65 -25.47 4.10
C GLU A 590 -21.53 -26.60 3.06
N GLY A 591 -20.50 -27.46 3.22
CA GLY A 591 -20.22 -28.58 2.32
C GLY A 591 -19.56 -28.20 0.98
N LYS A 592 -19.35 -26.92 0.69
CA LYS A 592 -18.72 -26.43 -0.54
C LYS A 592 -17.29 -25.96 -0.27
N GLN A 593 -16.39 -26.22 -1.23
CA GLN A 593 -15.05 -25.67 -1.17
C GLN A 593 -15.07 -24.19 -1.56
N VAL A 594 -14.57 -23.34 -0.67
CA VAL A 594 -14.40 -21.90 -0.90
C VAL A 594 -12.91 -21.58 -0.91
N ILE A 595 -12.50 -20.81 -1.93
CA ILE A 595 -11.11 -20.38 -2.14
C ILE A 595 -11.05 -18.86 -2.06
N ARG A 596 -10.08 -18.35 -1.31
CA ARG A 596 -9.84 -16.91 -1.13
C ARG A 596 -8.36 -16.61 -1.26
N GLN A 597 -8.01 -15.70 -2.15
CA GLN A 597 -6.64 -15.19 -2.23
C GLN A 597 -6.40 -14.20 -1.08
N ALA A 598 -5.23 -14.30 -0.44
CA ALA A 598 -4.82 -13.34 0.57
C ALA A 598 -4.45 -12.02 -0.10
N VAL A 599 -4.98 -10.93 0.45
CA VAL A 599 -4.59 -9.57 0.07
C VAL A 599 -3.27 -9.27 0.78
N PRO A 600 -2.18 -8.93 0.07
CA PRO A 600 -0.95 -8.52 0.73
C PRO A 600 -1.16 -7.23 1.52
N ALA A 601 -0.44 -7.11 2.63
CA ALA A 601 -0.53 -5.95 3.49
C ALA A 601 0.79 -5.68 4.23
N GLU A 602 0.93 -4.44 4.67
CA GLU A 602 1.90 -4.04 5.67
C GLU A 602 1.19 -3.83 7.01
N ASP A 603 1.81 -4.29 8.10
CA ASP A 603 1.36 -4.01 9.46
C ASP A 603 1.97 -2.67 9.90
N ARG A 604 1.24 -1.58 9.64
CA ARG A 604 1.68 -0.20 9.86
C ARG A 604 1.17 0.34 11.18
N MET A 605 2.04 1.05 11.89
CA MET A 605 1.70 1.73 13.13
C MET A 605 1.24 3.16 12.83
N GLN A 606 0.00 3.47 13.22
CA GLN A 606 -0.44 4.82 13.58
C GLN A 606 0.13 5.16 14.96
N ALA A 607 0.46 6.43 15.18
CA ALA A 607 0.90 7.02 16.46
C ALA A 607 0.55 6.20 17.73
N PHE A 608 1.51 6.09 18.65
CA PHE A 608 1.35 5.45 19.97
C PHE A 608 1.13 3.93 20.01
N LEU A 609 1.37 3.15 18.94
CA LEU A 609 1.20 1.67 18.86
C LEU A 609 -0.13 1.17 18.27
N TRP A 610 -0.95 2.03 17.67
CA TRP A 610 -2.18 1.61 16.99
C TRP A 610 -1.79 0.99 15.66
N ARG A 611 -2.18 -0.25 15.38
CA ARG A 611 -1.68 -1.00 14.22
C ARG A 611 -2.78 -1.33 13.22
N HIS A 612 -2.46 -1.17 11.95
CA HIS A 612 -3.37 -1.31 10.83
C HIS A 612 -2.79 -2.27 9.79
N LEU A 613 -3.64 -3.14 9.24
CA LEU A 613 -3.29 -3.96 8.09
C LEU A 613 -3.55 -3.17 6.81
N VAL A 614 -2.53 -2.42 6.35
CA VAL A 614 -2.63 -1.57 5.17
C VAL A 614 -2.41 -2.41 3.91
N PRO A 615 -3.41 -2.55 3.02
CA PRO A 615 -3.26 -3.34 1.80
C PRO A 615 -2.13 -2.83 0.90
N ALA A 616 -1.43 -3.76 0.26
CA ALA A 616 -0.55 -3.53 -0.86
C ALA A 616 -1.18 -4.15 -2.13
N ARG A 617 -0.76 -3.71 -3.31
CA ARG A 617 -1.26 -4.27 -4.59
C ARG A 617 -0.74 -5.66 -4.86
N GLU A 618 0.54 -5.85 -4.57
CA GLU A 618 1.29 -7.03 -4.94
C GLU A 618 2.09 -7.57 -3.76
N MET A 619 2.26 -8.88 -3.75
CA MET A 619 3.15 -9.57 -2.83
C MET A 619 4.37 -10.00 -3.63
N GLU A 620 5.53 -9.47 -3.31
CA GLU A 620 6.75 -9.74 -4.04
C GLU A 620 7.76 -10.47 -3.17
N ALA A 621 8.51 -11.39 -3.77
CA ALA A 621 9.61 -12.07 -3.13
C ALA A 621 10.91 -11.92 -3.93
N VAL A 622 12.04 -11.79 -3.22
CA VAL A 622 13.37 -11.80 -3.82
C VAL A 622 14.31 -12.74 -3.08
N LEU A 623 15.20 -13.40 -3.82
CA LEU A 623 16.31 -14.17 -3.26
C LEU A 623 17.58 -13.31 -3.21
N VAL A 624 18.17 -13.15 -2.01
CA VAL A 624 19.42 -12.39 -1.81
C VAL A 624 20.52 -13.25 -1.18
N GLY A 625 21.75 -13.03 -1.64
CA GLY A 625 22.96 -13.74 -1.19
C GLY A 625 23.54 -14.69 -2.26
N LYS A 626 24.82 -15.07 -2.09
CA LYS A 626 25.49 -16.05 -2.96
C LYS A 626 25.16 -17.47 -2.50
N ALA A 627 24.90 -18.39 -3.45
CA ALA A 627 24.99 -19.82 -3.16
C ALA A 627 26.42 -20.13 -2.65
N SER A 628 26.56 -20.97 -1.62
CA SER A 628 27.87 -21.21 -0.99
C SER A 628 28.89 -21.74 -2.00
N GLY A 629 30.15 -21.29 -1.89
CA GLY A 629 31.23 -21.56 -2.87
C GLY A 629 31.52 -23.04 -3.15
N ARG A 630 31.09 -23.94 -2.27
CA ARG A 630 31.20 -25.40 -2.45
C ARG A 630 30.35 -25.88 -3.63
N LEU A 631 29.12 -25.37 -3.80
CA LEU A 631 28.23 -25.77 -4.91
C LEU A 631 28.67 -25.23 -6.26
N ARG A 632 29.29 -24.05 -6.32
CA ARG A 632 29.82 -23.51 -7.59
C ARG A 632 30.89 -24.44 -8.18
N ARG A 633 31.74 -25.05 -7.32
CA ARG A 633 32.75 -26.02 -7.76
C ARG A 633 32.13 -27.34 -8.17
N THR A 634 31.17 -27.87 -7.40
CA THR A 634 30.46 -29.12 -7.76
C THR A 634 29.67 -28.97 -9.06
N GLY A 635 28.95 -27.86 -9.25
CA GLY A 635 28.21 -27.57 -10.47
C GLY A 635 29.09 -27.33 -11.69
N GLN A 636 30.24 -26.65 -11.54
CA GLN A 636 31.23 -26.51 -12.62
C GLN A 636 31.83 -27.86 -13.01
N LEU A 637 32.15 -28.72 -12.05
CA LEU A 637 32.73 -30.04 -12.30
C LEU A 637 31.70 -30.99 -12.94
N LEU A 638 30.46 -31.02 -12.46
CA LEU A 638 29.38 -31.81 -13.05
C LEU A 638 29.07 -31.38 -14.48
N ARG A 639 29.14 -30.07 -14.80
CA ARG A 639 29.03 -29.59 -16.19
C ARG A 639 30.17 -30.06 -17.08
N ARG A 640 31.41 -30.12 -16.57
CA ARG A 640 32.55 -30.66 -17.33
C ARG A 640 32.44 -32.17 -17.54
N LEU A 641 31.96 -32.89 -16.53
CA LEU A 641 31.70 -34.32 -16.62
C LEU A 641 30.64 -34.61 -17.68
N ARG A 642 29.53 -33.87 -17.71
CA ARG A 642 28.53 -33.98 -18.78
C ARG A 642 29.08 -33.69 -20.18
N ALA A 643 30.13 -32.89 -20.31
CA ALA A 643 30.74 -32.65 -21.61
C ALA A 643 31.57 -33.86 -22.12
N LEU A 644 31.80 -34.87 -21.28
CA LEU A 644 32.46 -36.11 -21.65
C LEU A 644 31.48 -37.18 -22.15
N ASP A 645 30.19 -37.06 -21.82
CA ASP A 645 29.12 -37.91 -22.34
C ASP A 645 28.98 -37.66 -23.85
N ARG A 646 29.36 -38.65 -24.65
CA ARG A 646 29.42 -38.57 -26.11
C ARG A 646 28.15 -39.06 -26.77
N ASP A 647 27.43 -39.98 -26.13
CA ASP A 647 26.22 -40.58 -26.67
C ASP A 647 24.94 -39.86 -26.21
N GLY A 648 25.06 -38.95 -25.24
CA GLY A 648 24.01 -38.05 -24.78
C GLY A 648 22.96 -38.73 -23.92
N ASP A 649 23.30 -39.86 -23.30
CA ASP A 649 22.38 -40.66 -22.48
C ASP A 649 22.27 -40.18 -21.03
N ASP A 650 22.92 -39.06 -20.69
CA ASP A 650 22.98 -38.43 -19.36
C ASP A 650 23.69 -39.32 -18.32
N LYS A 651 24.46 -40.31 -18.78
CA LYS A 651 25.37 -41.16 -17.99
C LYS A 651 26.79 -41.06 -18.54
N LEU A 652 27.74 -41.56 -17.75
CA LEU A 652 29.15 -41.55 -18.13
C LEU A 652 29.70 -42.96 -18.13
N GLN A 653 30.00 -43.47 -19.32
CA GLN A 653 30.66 -44.74 -19.47
C GLN A 653 32.16 -44.62 -19.12
N ARG A 654 32.72 -45.69 -18.59
CA ARG A 654 34.17 -45.79 -18.31
C ARG A 654 35.07 -45.39 -19.49
N SER A 655 34.62 -45.67 -20.72
CA SER A 655 35.33 -45.37 -21.98
C SER A 655 35.44 -43.87 -22.26
N GLU A 656 34.46 -43.09 -21.82
CA GLU A 656 34.31 -41.65 -22.07
C GLU A 656 35.16 -40.81 -21.12
N ILE A 657 35.50 -41.36 -19.96
CA ILE A 657 36.33 -40.69 -18.97
C ILE A 657 37.81 -40.74 -19.41
N PRO A 658 38.51 -39.59 -19.44
CA PRO A 658 39.94 -39.51 -19.75
C PRO A 658 40.76 -40.47 -18.89
N ARG A 659 41.71 -41.19 -19.50
CA ARG A 659 42.53 -42.22 -18.82
C ARG A 659 43.20 -41.69 -17.54
N ALA A 660 43.61 -40.42 -17.52
CA ALA A 660 44.25 -39.76 -16.38
C ALA A 660 43.34 -39.60 -15.14
N HIS A 661 42.02 -39.55 -15.32
CA HIS A 661 41.05 -39.31 -14.23
C HIS A 661 40.10 -40.49 -13.98
N ARG A 662 40.15 -41.50 -14.86
CA ARG A 662 39.28 -42.68 -14.80
C ARG A 662 39.32 -43.38 -13.46
N ALA A 663 40.50 -43.60 -12.88
CA ALA A 663 40.61 -44.29 -11.58
C ALA A 663 39.97 -43.51 -10.42
N ASP A 664 39.97 -42.17 -10.48
CA ASP A 664 39.40 -41.35 -9.42
C ASP A 664 37.90 -41.13 -9.58
N ILE A 665 37.44 -40.96 -10.82
CA ILE A 665 36.02 -40.75 -11.13
C ILE A 665 35.23 -42.05 -11.00
N MET A 666 35.78 -43.20 -11.38
CA MET A 666 35.13 -44.50 -11.23
C MET A 666 34.99 -44.95 -9.76
N LYS A 667 35.55 -44.23 -8.79
CA LYS A 667 35.22 -44.43 -7.36
C LYS A 667 33.79 -43.99 -7.02
N ALA A 668 33.14 -43.25 -7.92
CA ALA A 668 31.74 -42.87 -7.78
C ALA A 668 30.77 -44.00 -8.16
N ASP A 669 31.25 -45.02 -8.88
CA ASP A 669 30.46 -46.17 -9.34
C ASP A 669 30.11 -47.04 -8.11
N ALA A 670 28.92 -46.80 -7.57
CA ALA A 670 28.51 -47.40 -6.31
C ALA A 670 27.89 -48.78 -6.52
N ASN A 671 27.33 -49.01 -7.71
CA ASN A 671 26.65 -50.25 -8.07
C ASN A 671 27.55 -51.24 -8.86
N GLY A 672 28.72 -50.80 -9.31
CA GLY A 672 29.74 -51.60 -9.99
C GLY A 672 29.42 -51.91 -11.46
N ASP A 673 28.51 -51.18 -12.09
CA ASP A 673 28.05 -51.44 -13.47
C ASP A 673 28.94 -50.79 -14.55
N ASN A 674 30.00 -50.08 -14.14
CA ASN A 674 30.92 -49.30 -14.98
C ASN A 674 30.27 -48.11 -15.71
N VAL A 675 29.11 -47.64 -15.27
CA VAL A 675 28.38 -46.50 -15.79
C VAL A 675 28.03 -45.56 -14.63
N LEU A 676 28.35 -44.27 -14.78
CA LEU A 676 28.12 -43.30 -13.70
C LEU A 676 26.87 -42.48 -13.97
N ASP A 677 25.89 -42.57 -13.07
CA ASP A 677 24.71 -41.72 -13.11
C ASP A 677 24.89 -40.41 -12.33
N ARG A 678 23.95 -39.48 -12.52
CA ARG A 678 23.96 -38.18 -11.85
C ARG A 678 23.98 -38.30 -10.32
N ARG A 679 23.23 -39.26 -9.75
CA ARG A 679 23.13 -39.43 -8.29
C ARG A 679 24.42 -39.96 -7.72
N GLU A 680 25.06 -40.92 -8.38
CA GLU A 680 26.36 -41.47 -8.01
C GLU A 680 27.45 -40.40 -7.97
N LEU A 681 27.54 -39.59 -9.03
CA LEU A 681 28.46 -38.46 -9.10
C LEU A 681 28.18 -37.42 -8.01
N GLU A 682 26.91 -37.03 -7.83
CA GLU A 682 26.52 -36.06 -6.79
C GLU A 682 26.81 -36.56 -5.38
N ASN A 683 26.59 -37.84 -5.09
CA ASN A 683 26.89 -38.46 -3.80
C ASN A 683 28.40 -38.57 -3.56
N PHE A 684 29.16 -38.98 -4.58
CA PHE A 684 30.61 -39.09 -4.51
C PHE A 684 31.28 -37.76 -4.19
N PHE A 685 30.95 -36.67 -4.91
CA PHE A 685 31.55 -35.35 -4.66
C PHE A 685 31.06 -34.69 -3.37
N ARG A 686 29.89 -35.09 -2.87
CA ARG A 686 29.40 -34.67 -1.56
C ARG A 686 30.26 -35.25 -0.44
N ASN A 687 30.61 -36.54 -0.56
CA ASN A 687 31.36 -37.30 0.45
C ASN A 687 32.88 -37.14 0.32
N ASN A 688 33.39 -36.80 -0.87
CA ASN A 688 34.83 -36.65 -1.15
C ASN A 688 35.17 -35.23 -1.62
N PRO A 689 35.19 -34.23 -0.73
CA PRO A 689 35.38 -32.82 -1.10
C PRO A 689 36.74 -32.51 -1.75
N GLN A 690 37.77 -33.35 -1.55
CA GLN A 690 39.06 -33.22 -2.23
C GLN A 690 38.96 -33.51 -3.74
N ALA A 691 38.03 -34.37 -4.17
CA ALA A 691 37.83 -34.70 -5.58
C ALA A 691 37.32 -33.50 -6.42
N LEU A 692 36.85 -32.43 -5.78
CA LEU A 692 36.49 -31.17 -6.44
C LEU A 692 37.70 -30.40 -7.03
N GLN A 693 38.93 -30.86 -6.80
CA GLN A 693 40.15 -30.30 -7.39
C GLN A 693 40.57 -30.98 -8.70
N LEU A 694 39.85 -32.03 -9.15
CA LEU A 694 40.12 -32.71 -10.42
C LEU A 694 40.06 -31.69 -11.58
N ARG A 695 41.16 -31.58 -12.33
CA ARG A 695 41.24 -30.78 -13.55
C ARG A 695 40.79 -31.64 -14.74
N LEU A 696 39.48 -31.80 -14.84
CA LEU A 696 38.81 -32.36 -16.02
C LEU A 696 38.88 -31.41 -17.21
#